data_AF-B8IBM1-F1
#
_entry.id   AF-B8IBM1-F1
#
_cell.length_a   1.000
_cell.length_b   1.000
_cell.length_c   1.000
_cell.angle_alpha   90.00
_cell.angle_beta   90.00
_cell.angle_gamma   90.00
#
_symmetry.space_group_name_H-M   'P 1'
#
loop_
_entity.id
_entity.type
_entity.pdbx_description
1 polymer ?
#
loop_
_entity_poly.entity_id
_entity_poly.type
_entity_poly.pdbx_seq_one_letter_code
_entity_poly.pdbx_strand_id
1 'polypeptide(L)'
;MTDGAGAVERNQVVAGFAGRPAPQAAPLAGNDPEAADAAGGLDRSLFRYIWRHSKRDQILICAVVLASLPLYFASLDLPRRIVNEAIQGHAFEKGNETAKFLVLRLRMPDWFGGEHPLFDGFEVDRFELLFGLSSLFLLLVLINGAFKYWINLAKGALGERMLRRLRFQLFSLILRFSPESIRQAKSSELATIVRDEVEPIGGFIGDAYILPAFLGTQAATAMTFILIQNVWLGLMAAGVVGVQFVVIPRLRRELLRLGRRRQLASRRLAGRVGEVVDGIEAVHANGAEPWERAEIGQRLYGLFELRLRIYQRKFMVKFLNNLLAQMTPFLFYCIGGYFALKGQLSIGQLVAVIAAYRDLPPPLKELIDWDQQRLDVQVKYEQVVQQFLPERLRPAETPGRDAPLLGTLAIEDVWVNEAPGPLLEGVSLTLALPTRLGIVSDGSPSASALARILAQRLAPSRGRVTIGGHELGEWASRALAHRVSYASVEPVLFPGSLRDNIMYGLRRPPDEEYRPETAEERRHLAEARRTGNPTQGPSGDWIDYAQAGVPDAAALDAVILGWLRRIGMGEEVYRFGLLGQVDPVRHADLAARLIEARRVLRARLAATGMEHLVEPFDPDRYNSQATIGENLLFGVPTTPSLIGRAMAEHPVVRGVLDGSGLTDDLVIMGERIAETMLEIFQGLPMGHPLFEQFSFLSADELPEYEAILARRTATEASEVRHGGSWFARTRRRWLGLERYSGADATRLIALPLAYIEPRHRLGLLDDTLRERFVLARAALHRALDSAGEGGVDFYEHGAVCAAAPLRDNLLFGRINQSAADAATTVTAAISATVESMDLADAVARVGLDHQVGPAGRFLSGGQRAAISLVRALVRRPDLLVLDGALTPMGENRAKAVLTLLLEHFGDATSLAVVLPNDRFAHLFDVVLRAHGTAIAPEAPKAV
;
A
#
# COMPACT_ATOMS: atom_id res chain seq x y z
N MET A 1 3.65 58.08 32.10
CA MET A 1 4.59 58.94 32.84
C MET A 1 5.89 58.18 32.99
N THR A 2 7.01 58.91 32.93
CA THR A 2 8.41 58.51 33.23
C THR A 2 9.03 57.35 32.44
N ASP A 3 9.96 57.74 31.56
CA ASP A 3 11.01 56.93 30.93
C ASP A 3 12.04 56.38 31.95
N GLY A 4 12.88 55.45 31.48
CA GLY A 4 14.09 55.00 32.18
C GLY A 4 14.96 54.10 31.30
N ALA A 5 15.99 54.67 30.67
CA ALA A 5 16.91 53.94 29.79
C ALA A 5 18.03 53.21 30.56
N GLY A 6 18.66 52.22 29.92
CA GLY A 6 19.84 51.54 30.47
C GLY A 6 20.35 50.37 29.62
N ALA A 7 21.19 50.66 28.63
CA ALA A 7 21.94 49.62 27.92
C ALA A 7 23.19 49.20 28.73
N VAL A 8 23.57 47.93 28.65
CA VAL A 8 24.85 47.43 29.20
C VAL A 8 25.60 46.63 28.14
N GLU A 9 26.85 47.01 27.91
CA GLU A 9 27.79 46.35 27.00
C GLU A 9 28.56 45.19 27.67
N ARG A 10 28.84 44.17 26.86
CA ARG A 10 30.10 43.39 26.73
C ARG A 10 31.01 43.13 27.96
N ASN A 11 31.28 41.83 28.15
CA ASN A 11 32.63 41.22 28.22
C ASN A 11 32.51 39.84 27.51
N GLN A 12 33.34 39.38 26.57
CA GLN A 12 34.81 39.25 26.51
C GLN A 12 35.44 38.34 27.59
N VAL A 13 35.34 37.02 27.37
CA VAL A 13 36.44 36.02 27.28
C VAL A 13 35.89 34.84 26.44
N VAL A 14 36.60 33.94 25.76
CA VAL A 14 38.03 33.62 25.58
C VAL A 14 38.32 33.50 24.06
N ALA A 15 39.60 33.47 23.63
CA ALA A 15 40.01 33.18 22.24
C ALA A 15 40.92 31.93 22.16
N GLY A 16 40.93 31.26 21.00
CA GLY A 16 42.08 30.46 20.56
C GLY A 16 41.87 28.96 20.33
N PHE A 17 41.39 28.58 19.15
CA PHE A 17 41.92 27.42 18.42
C PHE A 17 41.87 27.71 16.92
N ALA A 18 43.03 27.67 16.25
CA ALA A 18 43.17 28.04 14.85
C ALA A 18 42.74 26.89 13.93
N GLY A 19 41.51 26.96 13.40
CA GLY A 19 41.06 26.08 12.33
C GLY A 19 41.73 26.43 10.99
N ARG A 20 42.18 25.40 10.26
CA ARG A 20 42.64 25.54 8.86
C ARG A 20 41.55 26.21 8.00
N PRO A 21 41.91 27.00 6.98
CA PRO A 21 40.91 27.54 6.06
C PRO A 21 40.17 26.38 5.38
N ALA A 22 38.84 26.48 5.33
CA ALA A 22 38.02 25.55 4.54
C ALA A 22 38.51 25.55 3.09
N PRO A 23 38.53 24.39 2.39
CA PRO A 23 38.89 24.36 0.98
C PRO A 23 37.95 25.29 0.22
N GLN A 24 38.53 26.18 -0.59
CA GLN A 24 37.77 27.13 -1.39
C GLN A 24 36.78 26.36 -2.26
N ALA A 25 35.49 26.69 -2.15
CA ALA A 25 34.47 26.13 -3.02
C ALA A 25 34.85 26.44 -4.47
N ALA A 26 35.15 25.40 -5.25
CA ALA A 26 35.47 25.53 -6.66
C ALA A 26 34.32 26.26 -7.39
N PRO A 27 34.61 27.11 -8.39
CA PRO A 27 33.59 27.92 -9.04
C PRO A 27 32.52 27.03 -9.68
N LEU A 28 31.27 27.47 -9.55
CA LEU A 28 30.07 26.81 -10.08
C LEU A 28 30.21 26.50 -11.57
N ALA A 29 30.57 25.25 -11.88
CA ALA A 29 30.62 24.75 -13.24
C ALA A 29 29.19 24.44 -13.75
N GLY A 30 28.92 24.83 -15.00
CA GLY A 30 27.93 24.18 -15.87
C GLY A 30 26.48 24.16 -15.37
N ASN A 31 25.65 25.04 -15.92
CA ASN A 31 24.18 24.94 -15.85
C ASN A 31 23.68 23.88 -16.85
N ASP A 32 24.22 22.66 -16.75
CA ASP A 32 24.17 21.61 -17.76
C ASP A 32 23.05 20.58 -17.44
N PRO A 33 22.01 20.45 -18.29
CA PRO A 33 20.84 19.63 -17.96
C PRO A 33 21.09 18.11 -17.93
N GLU A 34 22.18 17.61 -18.51
CA GLU A 34 22.53 16.17 -18.45
C GLU A 34 23.20 15.80 -17.11
N ALA A 35 23.86 16.74 -16.45
CA ALA A 35 24.49 16.52 -15.14
C ALA A 35 23.50 16.23 -14.01
N ALA A 36 22.22 16.62 -14.17
CA ALA A 36 21.19 16.39 -13.15
C ALA A 36 20.79 14.90 -13.03
N ASP A 37 20.79 14.16 -14.14
CA ASP A 37 20.56 12.71 -14.10
C ASP A 37 21.80 11.98 -13.57
N ALA A 38 23.01 12.46 -13.91
CA ALA A 38 24.27 11.93 -13.38
C ALA A 38 24.40 12.14 -11.84
N ALA A 39 23.85 13.22 -11.29
CA ALA A 39 23.83 13.48 -9.85
C ALA A 39 22.68 12.76 -9.11
N GLY A 40 21.73 12.15 -9.83
CA GLY A 40 20.77 11.20 -9.28
C GLY A 40 19.80 11.72 -8.21
N GLY A 41 19.43 13.00 -8.25
CA GLY A 41 18.47 13.65 -7.34
C GLY A 41 17.30 14.34 -8.06
N LEU A 42 16.33 14.88 -7.32
CA LEU A 42 15.20 15.62 -7.90
C LEU A 42 15.60 17.00 -8.44
N ASP A 43 14.93 17.42 -9.51
CA ASP A 43 15.03 18.79 -10.06
C ASP A 43 14.72 19.83 -8.97
N ARG A 44 15.58 20.85 -8.80
CA ARG A 44 15.34 21.89 -7.77
C ARG A 44 14.17 22.83 -8.08
N SER A 45 13.57 22.75 -9.26
CA SER A 45 12.49 23.64 -9.70
C SER A 45 11.31 22.85 -10.26
N LEU A 46 10.15 23.00 -9.62
CA LEU A 46 8.89 22.37 -10.03
C LEU A 46 8.54 22.62 -11.50
N PHE A 47 8.65 23.87 -11.98
CA PHE A 47 8.32 24.20 -13.37
C PHE A 47 9.30 23.57 -14.37
N ARG A 48 10.58 23.46 -14.02
CA ARG A 48 11.59 22.77 -14.84
C ARG A 48 11.26 21.28 -14.95
N TYR A 49 10.98 20.63 -13.82
CA TYR A 49 10.55 19.23 -13.74
C TYR A 49 9.31 18.96 -14.60
N ILE A 50 8.28 19.81 -14.48
CA ILE A 50 7.05 19.75 -15.27
C ILE A 50 7.39 19.84 -16.77
N TRP A 51 8.12 20.88 -17.18
CA TRP A 51 8.42 21.08 -18.59
C TRP A 51 9.23 19.92 -19.18
N ARG A 52 10.27 19.46 -18.46
CA ARG A 52 11.14 18.35 -18.87
C ARG A 52 10.35 17.08 -19.19
N HIS A 53 9.39 16.73 -18.35
CA HIS A 53 8.65 15.46 -18.46
C HIS A 53 7.28 15.57 -19.16
N SER A 54 6.70 16.76 -19.34
CA SER A 54 5.35 16.94 -19.90
C SER A 54 5.22 17.86 -21.13
N LYS A 55 6.31 18.50 -21.62
CA LYS A 55 6.25 19.52 -22.69
C LYS A 55 5.38 19.16 -23.90
N ARG A 56 5.41 17.91 -24.38
CA ARG A 56 4.63 17.47 -25.56
C ARG A 56 3.12 17.58 -25.32
N ASP A 57 2.65 17.07 -24.19
CA ASP A 57 1.23 17.08 -23.81
C ASP A 57 0.77 18.52 -23.47
N GLN A 58 1.60 19.30 -22.75
CA GLN A 58 1.32 20.71 -22.44
C GLN A 58 1.15 21.54 -23.73
N ILE A 59 2.06 21.41 -24.70
CA ILE A 59 1.99 22.13 -25.98
C ILE A 59 0.75 21.72 -26.78
N LEU A 60 0.43 20.41 -26.85
CA LEU A 60 -0.75 19.91 -27.56
C LEU A 60 -2.04 20.48 -26.97
N ILE A 61 -2.19 20.47 -25.64
CA ILE A 61 -3.40 20.97 -24.97
C ILE A 61 -3.49 22.50 -25.12
N CYS A 62 -2.38 23.23 -25.01
CA CYS A 62 -2.35 24.67 -25.28
C CYS A 62 -2.71 25.03 -26.74
N ALA A 63 -2.36 24.19 -27.72
CA ALA A 63 -2.80 24.38 -29.11
C ALA A 63 -4.34 24.23 -29.24
N VAL A 64 -4.94 23.26 -28.55
CA VAL A 64 -6.40 23.08 -28.50
C VAL A 64 -7.10 24.25 -27.78
N VAL A 65 -6.49 24.80 -26.72
CA VAL A 65 -6.95 26.04 -26.07
C VAL A 65 -7.02 27.18 -27.10
N LEU A 66 -5.93 27.42 -27.86
CA LEU A 66 -5.89 28.48 -28.88
C LEU A 66 -6.94 28.25 -29.99
N ALA A 67 -7.13 27.00 -30.42
CA ALA A 67 -8.14 26.63 -31.43
C ALA A 67 -9.59 26.90 -30.98
N SER A 68 -9.87 26.93 -29.67
CA SER A 68 -11.21 27.22 -29.14
C SER A 68 -11.57 28.72 -29.13
N LEU A 69 -10.58 29.62 -29.19
CA LEU A 69 -10.78 31.06 -29.01
C LEU A 69 -11.70 31.72 -30.06
N PRO A 70 -11.62 31.41 -31.36
CA PRO A 70 -12.51 32.00 -32.36
C PRO A 70 -13.99 31.64 -32.12
N LEU A 71 -14.25 30.42 -31.67
CA LEU A 71 -15.60 29.91 -31.38
C LEU A 71 -16.16 30.50 -30.08
N TYR A 72 -15.30 30.73 -29.08
CA TYR A 72 -15.66 31.49 -27.90
C TYR A 72 -15.99 32.96 -28.25
N PHE A 73 -15.15 33.64 -29.02
CA PHE A 73 -15.40 35.01 -29.47
C PHE A 73 -16.72 35.13 -30.27
N ALA A 74 -16.96 34.21 -31.21
CA ALA A 74 -18.22 34.17 -31.97
C ALA A 74 -19.45 34.01 -31.06
N SER A 75 -19.36 33.20 -30.00
CA SER A 75 -20.46 33.01 -29.04
C SER A 75 -20.80 34.27 -28.23
N LEU A 76 -19.84 35.18 -28.00
CA LEU A 76 -20.07 36.46 -27.32
C LEU A 76 -20.81 37.48 -28.21
N ASP A 77 -20.67 37.40 -29.54
CA ASP A 77 -21.33 38.33 -30.47
C ASP A 77 -22.80 37.97 -30.75
N LEU A 78 -23.18 36.69 -30.62
CA LEU A 78 -24.54 36.24 -30.95
C LEU A 78 -25.65 36.89 -30.13
N PRO A 79 -25.53 37.12 -28.80
CA PRO A 79 -26.52 37.90 -28.04
C PRO A 79 -26.76 39.31 -28.61
N ARG A 80 -25.72 39.99 -29.14
CA ARG A 80 -25.85 41.29 -29.80
C ARG A 80 -26.70 41.18 -31.06
N ARG A 81 -26.45 40.16 -31.89
CA ARG A 81 -27.20 39.92 -33.14
C ARG A 81 -28.65 39.55 -32.87
N ILE A 82 -28.89 38.64 -31.93
CA ILE A 82 -30.25 38.25 -31.50
C ILE A 82 -31.05 39.49 -31.08
N VAL A 83 -30.46 40.39 -30.27
CA VAL A 83 -31.13 41.61 -29.84
C VAL A 83 -31.31 42.61 -30.99
N ASN A 84 -30.25 42.97 -31.72
CA ASN A 84 -30.32 44.05 -32.71
C ASN A 84 -31.04 43.62 -34.02
N GLU A 85 -30.72 42.45 -34.55
CA GLU A 85 -31.16 42.00 -35.88
C GLU A 85 -32.57 41.40 -35.81
N ALA A 86 -32.85 40.52 -34.83
CA ALA A 86 -34.12 39.82 -34.72
C ALA A 86 -35.13 40.51 -33.77
N ILE A 87 -34.74 40.86 -32.54
CA ILE A 87 -35.67 41.45 -31.56
C ILE A 87 -35.99 42.91 -31.88
N GLN A 88 -34.99 43.76 -32.13
CA GLN A 88 -35.20 45.16 -32.52
C GLN A 88 -35.58 45.30 -34.01
N GLY A 89 -35.24 44.31 -34.84
CA GLY A 89 -35.68 44.24 -36.24
C GLY A 89 -34.82 45.05 -37.21
N HIS A 90 -33.61 45.50 -36.83
CA HIS A 90 -32.74 46.29 -37.71
C HIS A 90 -32.38 45.56 -39.03
N ALA A 91 -32.45 44.23 -39.08
CA ALA A 91 -32.25 43.46 -40.31
C ALA A 91 -33.42 43.55 -41.31
N PHE A 92 -34.59 44.01 -40.86
CA PHE A 92 -35.84 44.15 -41.63
C PHE A 92 -36.23 45.63 -41.86
N GLU A 93 -35.37 46.57 -41.43
CA GLU A 93 -35.56 48.00 -41.74
C GLU A 93 -35.43 48.26 -43.25
N LYS A 94 -36.10 49.32 -43.72
CA LYS A 94 -36.20 49.75 -45.13
C LYS A 94 -37.07 48.86 -46.05
N GLY A 95 -37.91 48.00 -45.49
CA GLY A 95 -38.97 47.30 -46.24
C GLY A 95 -38.58 45.94 -46.80
N ASN A 96 -37.55 45.29 -46.23
CA ASN A 96 -37.23 43.90 -46.54
C ASN A 96 -38.05 42.95 -45.67
N GLU A 97 -38.74 41.98 -46.29
CA GLU A 97 -39.48 40.94 -45.57
C GLU A 97 -38.58 39.81 -45.05
N THR A 98 -37.43 39.59 -45.71
CA THR A 98 -36.44 38.54 -45.37
C THR A 98 -35.09 39.13 -44.96
N ALA A 99 -34.36 38.38 -44.13
CA ALA A 99 -32.98 38.69 -43.74
C ALA A 99 -32.05 37.49 -44.05
N LYS A 100 -30.75 37.75 -44.24
CA LYS A 100 -29.77 36.68 -44.57
C LYS A 100 -29.15 36.04 -43.33
N PHE A 101 -29.47 34.78 -43.08
CA PHE A 101 -28.91 33.96 -42.01
C PHE A 101 -27.67 33.16 -42.47
N LEU A 102 -26.72 32.96 -41.55
CA LEU A 102 -25.50 32.14 -41.73
C LEU A 102 -24.57 32.60 -42.88
N VAL A 103 -24.50 33.91 -43.16
CA VAL A 103 -23.58 34.46 -44.17
C VAL A 103 -22.12 34.23 -43.73
N LEU A 104 -21.37 33.43 -44.50
CA LEU A 104 -19.94 33.17 -44.27
C LEU A 104 -19.12 33.96 -45.28
N ARG A 105 -18.34 34.94 -44.79
CA ARG A 105 -17.38 35.70 -45.59
C ARG A 105 -16.00 35.59 -44.98
N LEU A 106 -15.02 35.23 -45.80
CA LEU A 106 -13.62 35.30 -45.43
C LEU A 106 -13.14 36.74 -45.65
N ARG A 107 -12.95 37.49 -44.56
CA ARG A 107 -12.24 38.78 -44.62
C ARG A 107 -10.74 38.52 -44.64
N MET A 108 -10.18 38.47 -45.84
CA MET A 108 -8.73 38.61 -46.01
C MET A 108 -8.35 40.10 -45.88
N PRO A 109 -7.12 40.42 -45.43
CA PRO A 109 -6.58 41.77 -45.57
C PRO A 109 -6.59 42.24 -47.03
N ASP A 110 -6.75 43.55 -47.29
CA ASP A 110 -7.01 44.09 -48.64
C ASP A 110 -5.96 43.69 -49.71
N TRP A 111 -4.73 43.48 -49.27
CA TRP A 111 -3.57 43.03 -50.05
C TRP A 111 -3.63 41.54 -50.46
N PHE A 112 -4.69 40.82 -50.09
CA PHE A 112 -4.92 39.40 -50.38
C PHE A 112 -6.32 39.10 -50.97
N GLY A 113 -6.98 40.10 -51.57
CA GLY A 113 -8.21 39.91 -52.36
C GLY A 113 -9.52 40.41 -51.71
N GLY A 114 -9.48 40.91 -50.47
CA GLY A 114 -10.64 41.50 -49.79
C GLY A 114 -11.65 40.48 -49.25
N GLU A 115 -12.96 40.78 -49.37
CA GLU A 115 -14.03 39.90 -48.91
C GLU A 115 -14.39 38.82 -49.94
N HIS A 116 -14.09 37.56 -49.62
CA HIS A 116 -14.58 36.42 -50.40
C HIS A 116 -15.80 35.78 -49.72
N PRO A 117 -16.99 35.77 -50.35
CA PRO A 117 -18.14 35.02 -49.84
C PRO A 117 -17.88 33.51 -49.99
N LEU A 118 -17.90 32.79 -48.86
CA LEU A 118 -17.87 31.33 -48.81
C LEU A 118 -19.28 30.74 -48.85
N PHE A 119 -20.26 31.46 -48.31
CA PHE A 119 -21.68 31.10 -48.35
C PHE A 119 -22.55 32.36 -48.21
N ASP A 120 -23.44 32.61 -49.17
CA ASP A 120 -24.27 33.82 -49.23
C ASP A 120 -25.45 33.85 -48.25
N GLY A 121 -25.67 32.76 -47.52
CA GLY A 121 -26.70 32.63 -46.48
C GLY A 121 -28.07 32.18 -47.02
N PHE A 122 -28.98 31.89 -46.09
CA PHE A 122 -30.38 31.62 -46.37
C PHE A 122 -31.21 32.89 -46.12
N GLU A 123 -32.19 33.17 -46.97
CA GLU A 123 -33.21 34.17 -46.65
C GLU A 123 -34.22 33.57 -45.69
N VAL A 124 -34.47 34.26 -44.57
CA VAL A 124 -35.32 33.81 -43.47
C VAL A 124 -36.21 34.94 -42.98
N ASP A 125 -37.38 34.59 -42.43
CA ASP A 125 -38.25 35.54 -41.75
C ASP A 125 -37.69 35.95 -40.36
N ARG A 126 -38.40 36.83 -39.65
CA ARG A 126 -37.97 37.34 -38.34
C ARG A 126 -37.97 36.29 -37.21
N PHE A 127 -38.91 35.34 -37.23
CA PHE A 127 -38.97 34.24 -36.27
C PHE A 127 -37.90 33.19 -36.59
N GLU A 128 -37.74 32.83 -37.86
CA GLU A 128 -36.70 31.94 -38.36
C GLU A 128 -35.30 32.49 -38.07
N LEU A 129 -35.06 33.80 -38.26
CA LEU A 129 -33.79 34.44 -37.87
C LEU A 129 -33.55 34.35 -36.35
N LEU A 130 -34.58 34.60 -35.53
CA LEU A 130 -34.49 34.50 -34.08
C LEU A 130 -34.14 33.08 -33.62
N PHE A 131 -34.85 32.06 -34.14
CA PHE A 131 -34.61 30.66 -33.83
C PHE A 131 -33.27 30.15 -34.40
N GLY A 132 -32.89 30.60 -35.59
CA GLY A 132 -31.62 30.27 -36.24
C GLY A 132 -30.42 30.81 -35.45
N LEU A 133 -30.43 32.10 -35.09
CA LEU A 133 -29.37 32.70 -34.25
C LEU A 133 -29.33 32.09 -32.85
N SER A 134 -30.49 31.76 -32.26
CA SER A 134 -30.57 31.11 -30.94
C SER A 134 -30.03 29.67 -30.97
N SER A 135 -30.35 28.91 -32.02
CA SER A 135 -29.81 27.55 -32.24
C SER A 135 -28.32 27.57 -32.53
N LEU A 136 -27.83 28.56 -33.30
CA LEU A 136 -26.40 28.76 -33.54
C LEU A 136 -25.66 29.12 -32.23
N PHE A 137 -26.27 29.95 -31.37
CA PHE A 137 -25.73 30.24 -30.04
C PHE A 137 -25.64 28.98 -29.17
N LEU A 138 -26.71 28.19 -29.11
CA LEU A 138 -26.70 26.90 -28.40
C LEU A 138 -25.63 25.95 -28.95
N LEU A 139 -25.49 25.85 -30.27
CA LEU A 139 -24.45 25.02 -30.92
C LEU A 139 -23.03 25.46 -30.53
N LEU A 140 -22.72 26.77 -30.57
CA LEU A 140 -21.43 27.26 -30.13
C LEU A 140 -21.18 27.05 -28.63
N VAL A 141 -22.21 27.19 -27.78
CA VAL A 141 -22.11 26.86 -26.35
C VAL A 141 -21.79 25.38 -26.14
N LEU A 142 -22.44 24.46 -26.89
CA LEU A 142 -22.14 23.02 -26.83
C LEU A 142 -20.72 22.71 -27.32
N ILE A 143 -20.25 23.32 -28.41
CA ILE A 143 -18.89 23.13 -28.92
C ILE A 143 -17.84 23.65 -27.93
N ASN A 144 -18.03 24.85 -27.38
CA ASN A 144 -17.16 25.41 -26.33
C ASN A 144 -17.18 24.54 -25.06
N GLY A 145 -18.34 23.96 -24.72
CA GLY A 145 -18.48 22.96 -23.66
C GLY A 145 -17.68 21.68 -23.93
N ALA A 146 -17.69 21.17 -25.16
CA ALA A 146 -16.92 20.00 -25.57
C ALA A 146 -15.40 20.25 -25.53
N PHE A 147 -14.92 21.41 -26.01
CA PHE A 147 -13.53 21.82 -25.84
C PHE A 147 -13.13 21.91 -24.37
N LYS A 148 -13.96 22.56 -23.53
CA LYS A 148 -13.73 22.65 -22.09
C LYS A 148 -13.70 21.28 -21.41
N TYR A 149 -14.57 20.35 -21.79
CA TYR A 149 -14.56 18.97 -21.30
C TYR A 149 -13.26 18.25 -21.68
N TRP A 150 -12.88 18.29 -22.96
CA TRP A 150 -11.66 17.63 -23.45
C TRP A 150 -10.40 18.19 -22.79
N ILE A 151 -10.26 19.52 -22.68
CA ILE A 151 -9.12 20.17 -22.02
C ILE A 151 -9.02 19.75 -20.55
N ASN A 152 -10.16 19.69 -19.84
CA ASN A 152 -10.19 19.27 -18.42
C ASN A 152 -9.88 17.77 -18.24
N LEU A 153 -10.31 16.91 -19.16
CA LEU A 153 -9.96 15.49 -19.14
C LEU A 153 -8.47 15.27 -19.46
N ALA A 154 -7.95 15.96 -20.48
CA ALA A 154 -6.57 15.85 -20.92
C ALA A 154 -5.58 16.36 -19.85
N LYS A 155 -5.86 17.49 -19.20
CA LYS A 155 -5.03 18.01 -18.10
C LYS A 155 -5.07 17.10 -16.86
N GLY A 156 -6.23 16.50 -16.56
CA GLY A 156 -6.40 15.58 -15.43
C GLY A 156 -5.59 14.30 -15.64
N ALA A 157 -5.72 13.69 -16.82
CA ALA A 157 -4.90 12.54 -17.21
C ALA A 157 -3.39 12.87 -17.16
N LEU A 158 -2.97 14.06 -17.60
CA LEU A 158 -1.58 14.50 -17.52
C LEU A 158 -1.08 14.62 -16.07
N GLY A 159 -1.90 15.16 -15.17
CA GLY A 159 -1.63 15.23 -13.74
C GLY A 159 -1.38 13.85 -13.13
N GLU A 160 -2.25 12.88 -13.40
CA GLU A 160 -2.11 11.50 -12.91
C GLU A 160 -0.87 10.77 -13.44
N ARG A 161 -0.53 10.91 -14.73
CA ARG A 161 0.72 10.34 -15.27
C ARG A 161 1.95 10.90 -14.56
N MET A 162 1.94 12.21 -14.32
CA MET A 162 3.05 12.90 -13.65
C MET A 162 3.11 12.59 -12.15
N LEU A 163 1.96 12.38 -11.50
CA LEU A 163 1.87 11.87 -10.12
C LEU A 163 2.47 10.46 -10.01
N ARG A 164 2.08 9.55 -10.91
CA ARG A 164 2.64 8.18 -11.02
C ARG A 164 4.15 8.19 -11.26
N ARG A 165 4.65 9.06 -12.15
CA ARG A 165 6.09 9.27 -12.36
C ARG A 165 6.80 9.74 -11.08
N LEU A 166 6.29 10.78 -10.42
CA LEU A 166 6.93 11.37 -9.24
C LEU A 166 6.92 10.42 -8.04
N ARG A 167 5.80 9.69 -7.80
CA ARG A 167 5.72 8.63 -6.79
C ARG A 167 6.74 7.52 -7.03
N PHE A 168 6.88 7.05 -8.27
CA PHE A 168 7.86 6.04 -8.62
C PHE A 168 9.31 6.55 -8.43
N GLN A 169 9.63 7.75 -8.91
CA GLN A 169 10.95 8.37 -8.71
C GLN A 169 11.31 8.51 -7.22
N LEU A 170 10.38 8.99 -6.39
CA LEU A 170 10.58 9.08 -4.94
C LEU A 170 10.84 7.72 -4.31
N PHE A 171 10.05 6.70 -4.67
CA PHE A 171 10.29 5.34 -4.19
C PHE A 171 11.68 4.82 -4.60
N SER A 172 12.10 5.02 -5.86
CA SER A 172 13.45 4.67 -6.32
C SER A 172 14.57 5.42 -5.57
N LEU A 173 14.32 6.65 -5.12
CA LEU A 173 15.26 7.41 -4.29
C LEU A 173 15.31 6.88 -2.85
N ILE A 174 14.17 6.46 -2.26
CA ILE A 174 14.14 5.80 -0.92
C ILE A 174 15.03 4.56 -0.93
N LEU A 175 14.97 3.73 -1.98
CA LEU A 175 15.82 2.53 -2.12
C LEU A 175 17.34 2.86 -2.16
N ARG A 176 17.70 4.10 -2.50
CA ARG A 176 19.09 4.60 -2.51
C ARG A 176 19.47 5.35 -1.23
N PHE A 177 18.64 5.45 -0.19
CA PHE A 177 19.04 6.16 1.04
C PHE A 177 20.30 5.56 1.67
N SER A 178 21.16 6.44 2.23
CA SER A 178 22.27 6.00 3.09
C SER A 178 21.73 5.33 4.35
N PRO A 179 22.47 4.39 4.98
CA PRO A 179 22.03 3.77 6.23
C PRO A 179 21.67 4.80 7.30
N GLU A 180 22.39 5.91 7.37
CA GLU A 180 22.21 7.02 8.33
C GLU A 180 20.88 7.72 8.05
N SER A 181 20.58 7.97 6.77
CA SER A 181 19.32 8.58 6.34
C SER A 181 18.12 7.68 6.61
N ILE A 182 18.27 6.36 6.49
CA ILE A 182 17.25 5.38 6.87
C ILE A 182 17.01 5.40 8.40
N ARG A 183 18.08 5.43 9.22
CA ARG A 183 17.94 5.50 10.69
C ARG A 183 17.25 6.78 11.17
N GLN A 184 17.45 7.91 10.47
CA GLN A 184 16.85 9.19 10.82
C GLN A 184 15.43 9.40 10.27
N ALA A 185 15.04 8.71 9.19
CA ALA A 185 13.74 8.89 8.55
C ALA A 185 12.68 7.96 9.16
N LYS A 186 11.61 8.54 9.72
CA LYS A 186 10.46 7.73 10.18
C LYS A 186 9.77 7.08 8.96
N SER A 187 9.58 5.76 8.98
CA SER A 187 8.93 5.03 7.86
C SER A 187 7.53 5.55 7.52
N SER A 188 6.77 5.97 8.54
CA SER A 188 5.45 6.60 8.39
C SER A 188 5.53 7.97 7.71
N GLU A 189 6.59 8.75 7.94
CA GLU A 189 6.83 10.03 7.28
C GLU A 189 7.12 9.80 5.78
N LEU A 190 8.02 8.87 5.45
CA LEU A 190 8.33 8.51 4.05
C LEU A 190 7.10 8.00 3.28
N ALA A 191 6.27 7.15 3.90
CA ALA A 191 5.02 6.70 3.31
C ALA A 191 4.03 7.86 3.08
N THR A 192 3.91 8.77 4.05
CA THR A 192 3.06 9.97 3.96
C THR A 192 3.53 10.92 2.86
N ILE A 193 4.86 11.04 2.65
CA ILE A 193 5.41 11.87 1.57
C ILE A 193 5.01 11.33 0.20
N VAL A 194 5.24 10.03 -0.05
CA VAL A 194 4.91 9.40 -1.34
C VAL A 194 3.40 9.37 -1.60
N ARG A 195 2.57 9.19 -0.56
CA ARG A 195 1.11 9.14 -0.69
C ARG A 195 0.48 10.54 -0.75
N ASP A 196 0.62 11.33 0.31
CA ASP A 196 -0.25 12.48 0.62
C ASP A 196 0.38 13.84 0.26
N GLU A 197 1.69 14.03 0.49
CA GLU A 197 2.34 15.32 0.22
C GLU A 197 2.52 15.60 -1.28
N VAL A 198 2.63 14.52 -2.07
CA VAL A 198 2.90 14.56 -3.51
C VAL A 198 1.61 14.64 -4.36
N GLU A 199 0.47 14.19 -3.83
CA GLU A 199 -0.83 14.25 -4.52
C GLU A 199 -1.23 15.68 -4.96
N PRO A 200 -1.14 16.74 -4.10
CA PRO A 200 -1.37 18.12 -4.52
C PRO A 200 -0.39 18.61 -5.61
N ILE A 201 0.81 18.01 -5.66
CA ILE A 201 1.79 18.31 -6.71
C ILE A 201 1.28 17.75 -8.04
N GLY A 202 0.92 16.47 -8.07
CA GLY A 202 0.32 15.80 -9.25
C GLY A 202 -0.81 16.59 -9.90
N GLY A 203 -1.81 16.99 -9.11
CA GLY A 203 -2.94 17.80 -9.61
C GLY A 203 -2.51 19.13 -10.22
N PHE A 204 -1.57 19.85 -9.59
CA PHE A 204 -1.08 21.13 -10.12
C PHE A 204 -0.22 20.98 -11.40
N ILE A 205 0.45 19.84 -11.62
CA ILE A 205 1.26 19.63 -12.83
C ILE A 205 0.40 19.73 -14.11
N GLY A 206 -0.85 19.23 -14.07
CA GLY A 206 -1.81 19.38 -15.16
C GLY A 206 -2.26 20.84 -15.38
N ASP A 207 -2.40 21.62 -14.31
CA ASP A 207 -2.83 23.03 -14.38
C ASP A 207 -1.67 24.02 -14.61
N ALA A 208 -0.41 23.62 -14.49
CA ALA A 208 0.74 24.52 -14.37
C ALA A 208 0.95 25.49 -15.55
N TYR A 209 0.69 25.06 -16.79
CA TYR A 209 0.77 25.93 -17.98
C TYR A 209 -0.58 26.07 -18.69
N ILE A 210 -1.33 24.97 -18.78
CA ILE A 210 -2.63 24.90 -19.46
C ILE A 210 -3.67 25.83 -18.83
N LEU A 211 -3.77 25.88 -17.49
CA LEU A 211 -4.82 26.67 -16.84
C LEU A 211 -4.58 28.20 -16.98
N PRO A 212 -3.36 28.75 -16.76
CA PRO A 212 -3.07 30.15 -17.08
C PRO A 212 -3.27 30.50 -18.56
N ALA A 213 -2.89 29.60 -19.47
CA ALA A 213 -3.10 29.80 -20.90
C ALA A 213 -4.60 29.89 -21.24
N PHE A 214 -5.40 28.93 -20.77
CA PHE A 214 -6.85 28.90 -20.98
C PHE A 214 -7.57 30.11 -20.36
N LEU A 215 -7.36 30.37 -19.07
CA LEU A 215 -8.05 31.47 -18.37
C LEU A 215 -7.57 32.84 -18.82
N GLY A 216 -6.26 32.99 -19.06
CA GLY A 216 -5.65 34.24 -19.53
C GLY A 216 -6.13 34.58 -20.95
N THR A 217 -6.17 33.61 -21.87
CA THR A 217 -6.72 33.84 -23.20
C THR A 217 -8.24 34.07 -23.17
N GLN A 218 -9.01 33.35 -22.34
CA GLN A 218 -10.45 33.60 -22.18
C GLN A 218 -10.73 35.03 -21.69
N ALA A 219 -10.01 35.49 -20.65
CA ALA A 219 -10.13 36.84 -20.12
C ALA A 219 -9.69 37.91 -21.14
N ALA A 220 -8.60 37.66 -21.88
CA ALA A 220 -8.15 38.53 -22.96
C ALA A 220 -9.19 38.62 -24.09
N THR A 221 -9.78 37.50 -24.53
CA THR A 221 -10.82 37.48 -25.55
C THR A 221 -12.07 38.24 -25.11
N ALA A 222 -12.52 38.09 -23.86
CA ALA A 222 -13.64 38.85 -23.32
C ALA A 222 -13.32 40.36 -23.21
N MET A 223 -12.12 40.73 -22.76
CA MET A 223 -11.70 42.13 -22.69
C MET A 223 -11.60 42.77 -24.08
N THR A 224 -10.96 42.09 -25.04
CA THR A 224 -10.86 42.52 -26.44
C THR A 224 -12.23 42.66 -27.08
N PHE A 225 -13.16 41.73 -26.82
CA PHE A 225 -14.54 41.85 -27.27
C PHE A 225 -15.21 43.12 -26.72
N ILE A 226 -15.13 43.40 -25.41
CA ILE A 226 -15.70 44.61 -24.81
C ILE A 226 -15.08 45.89 -25.43
N LEU A 227 -13.76 45.91 -25.63
CA LEU A 227 -13.05 47.05 -26.25
C LEU A 227 -13.49 47.28 -27.71
N ILE A 228 -13.72 46.21 -28.48
CA ILE A 228 -14.25 46.27 -29.86
C ILE A 228 -15.68 46.81 -29.88
N GLN A 229 -16.52 46.46 -28.90
CA GLN A 229 -17.90 46.97 -28.82
C GLN A 229 -17.95 48.46 -28.40
N ASN A 230 -17.16 48.85 -27.40
CA ASN A 230 -17.04 50.26 -26.98
C ASN A 230 -15.76 50.49 -26.16
N VAL A 231 -14.88 51.38 -26.65
CA VAL A 231 -13.58 51.68 -26.01
C VAL A 231 -13.73 52.23 -24.60
N TRP A 232 -14.72 53.09 -24.32
CA TRP A 232 -14.91 53.68 -22.99
C TRP A 232 -15.40 52.66 -21.95
N LEU A 233 -16.34 51.79 -22.33
CA LEU A 233 -16.78 50.69 -21.47
C LEU A 233 -15.65 49.66 -21.25
N GLY A 234 -14.83 49.40 -22.27
CA GLY A 234 -13.65 48.55 -22.16
C GLY A 234 -12.55 49.11 -21.26
N LEU A 235 -12.24 50.41 -21.35
CA LEU A 235 -11.31 51.08 -20.44
C LEU A 235 -11.80 51.06 -18.99
N MET A 236 -13.10 51.23 -18.77
CA MET A 236 -13.72 51.11 -17.45
C MET A 236 -13.62 49.67 -16.89
N ALA A 237 -13.92 48.66 -17.71
CA ALA A 237 -13.76 47.26 -17.35
C ALA A 237 -12.30 46.93 -17.01
N ALA A 238 -11.36 47.37 -17.83
CA ALA A 238 -9.92 47.22 -17.60
C ALA A 238 -9.48 47.93 -16.30
N GLY A 239 -10.03 49.10 -15.99
CA GLY A 239 -9.79 49.82 -14.74
C GLY A 239 -10.22 49.01 -13.51
N VAL A 240 -11.45 48.47 -13.50
CA VAL A 240 -11.92 47.63 -12.37
C VAL A 240 -11.12 46.33 -12.26
N VAL A 241 -10.81 45.69 -13.39
CA VAL A 241 -9.96 44.49 -13.43
C VAL A 241 -8.55 44.79 -12.90
N GLY A 242 -7.97 45.94 -13.23
CA GLY A 242 -6.69 46.41 -12.70
C GLY A 242 -6.73 46.59 -11.17
N VAL A 243 -7.79 47.22 -10.64
CA VAL A 243 -8.00 47.34 -9.18
C VAL A 243 -8.11 45.96 -8.53
N GLN A 244 -8.88 45.02 -9.11
CA GLN A 244 -8.99 43.64 -8.61
C GLN A 244 -7.63 42.94 -8.60
N PHE A 245 -6.85 43.03 -9.69
CA PHE A 245 -5.54 42.40 -9.84
C PHE A 245 -4.47 42.98 -8.89
N VAL A 246 -4.60 44.24 -8.47
CA VAL A 246 -3.65 44.91 -7.56
C VAL A 246 -4.03 44.72 -6.08
N VAL A 247 -5.32 44.75 -5.75
CA VAL A 247 -5.82 44.73 -4.36
C VAL A 247 -6.04 43.32 -3.83
N ILE A 248 -6.70 42.44 -4.60
CA ILE A 248 -7.08 41.09 -4.13
C ILE A 248 -5.84 40.24 -3.79
N PRO A 249 -4.77 40.17 -4.61
CA PRO A 249 -3.58 39.40 -4.26
C PRO A 249 -2.85 39.94 -3.03
N ARG A 250 -2.79 41.27 -2.84
CA ARG A 250 -2.20 41.89 -1.64
C ARG A 250 -2.90 41.43 -0.36
N LEU A 251 -4.24 41.43 -0.34
CA LEU A 251 -5.02 40.99 0.81
C LEU A 251 -4.91 39.46 1.05
N ARG A 252 -4.80 38.66 -0.01
CA ARG A 252 -4.63 37.19 0.07
C ARG A 252 -3.26 36.75 0.58
N ARG A 253 -2.18 37.54 0.43
CA ARG A 253 -0.83 37.18 0.94
C ARG A 253 -0.81 36.84 2.43
N GLU A 254 -1.56 37.59 3.25
CA GLU A 254 -1.62 37.34 4.69
C GLU A 254 -2.49 36.12 5.03
N LEU A 255 -3.57 35.89 4.26
CA LEU A 255 -4.38 34.67 4.36
C LEU A 255 -3.53 33.41 4.09
N LEU A 256 -2.64 33.46 3.10
CA LEU A 256 -1.69 32.38 2.78
C LEU A 256 -0.67 32.12 3.90
N ARG A 257 -0.08 33.18 4.48
CA ARG A 257 0.83 33.07 5.62
C ARG A 257 0.17 32.40 6.83
N LEU A 258 -1.06 32.80 7.16
CA LEU A 258 -1.85 32.16 8.22
C LEU A 258 -2.18 30.70 7.87
N GLY A 259 -2.55 30.41 6.61
CA GLY A 259 -2.81 29.05 6.12
C GLY A 259 -1.62 28.10 6.29
N ARG A 260 -0.40 28.54 5.95
CA ARG A 260 0.85 27.80 6.15
C ARG A 260 1.14 27.57 7.65
N ARG A 261 1.00 28.61 8.49
CA ARG A 261 1.16 28.49 9.95
C ARG A 261 0.19 27.46 10.55
N ARG A 262 -1.08 27.48 10.13
CA ARG A 262 -2.10 26.48 10.52
C ARG A 262 -1.71 25.07 10.11
N GLN A 263 -1.20 24.85 8.89
CA GLN A 263 -0.78 23.52 8.43
C GLN A 263 0.39 22.97 9.24
N LEU A 264 1.41 23.79 9.52
CA LEU A 264 2.53 23.42 10.38
C LEU A 264 2.08 23.10 11.83
N ALA A 265 1.17 23.90 12.39
CA ALA A 265 0.59 23.62 13.70
C ALA A 265 -0.21 22.30 13.71
N SER A 266 -0.97 22.02 12.64
CA SER A 266 -1.72 20.76 12.48
C SER A 266 -0.81 19.55 12.35
N ARG A 267 0.30 19.63 11.61
CA ARG A 267 1.30 18.55 11.54
C ARG A 267 1.96 18.29 12.89
N ARG A 268 2.33 19.35 13.63
CA ARG A 268 2.90 19.23 14.99
C ARG A 268 1.92 18.63 16.00
N LEU A 269 0.62 18.91 15.86
CA LEU A 269 -0.42 18.28 16.67
C LEU A 269 -0.54 16.79 16.33
N ALA A 270 -0.62 16.43 15.05
CA ALA A 270 -0.69 15.03 14.62
C ALA A 270 0.54 14.22 15.04
N GLY A 271 1.75 14.78 14.90
CA GLY A 271 2.99 14.16 15.37
C GLY A 271 3.00 13.92 16.88
N ARG A 272 2.56 14.92 17.68
CA ARG A 272 2.45 14.78 19.13
C ARG A 272 1.41 13.73 19.55
N VAL A 273 0.26 13.67 18.86
CA VAL A 273 -0.74 12.62 19.09
C VAL A 273 -0.15 11.23 18.76
N GLY A 274 0.63 11.11 17.69
CA GLY A 274 1.36 9.88 17.38
C GLY A 274 2.31 9.47 18.49
N GLU A 275 3.16 10.39 18.98
CA GLU A 275 4.09 10.13 20.09
C GLU A 275 3.39 9.68 21.39
N VAL A 276 2.21 10.24 21.70
CA VAL A 276 1.41 9.87 22.87
C VAL A 276 0.73 8.50 22.71
N VAL A 277 0.33 8.14 21.49
CA VAL A 277 -0.23 6.81 21.18
C VAL A 277 0.85 5.73 21.15
N ASP A 278 2.00 6.01 20.53
CA ASP A 278 3.17 5.11 20.52
C ASP A 278 3.69 4.86 21.95
N GLY A 279 3.58 5.86 22.83
CA GLY A 279 3.97 5.80 24.25
C GLY A 279 2.83 5.52 25.23
N ILE A 280 1.66 5.05 24.79
CA ILE A 280 0.44 5.04 25.63
C ILE A 280 0.57 4.20 26.91
N GLU A 281 1.34 3.11 26.88
CA GLU A 281 1.63 2.30 28.08
C GLU A 281 2.37 3.11 29.15
N ALA A 282 3.33 3.97 28.75
CA ALA A 282 4.05 4.84 29.67
C ALA A 282 3.14 5.95 30.23
N VAL A 283 2.19 6.45 29.44
CA VAL A 283 1.20 7.45 29.90
C VAL A 283 0.31 6.85 31.00
N HIS A 284 -0.25 5.66 30.76
CA HIS A 284 -1.07 4.95 31.75
C HIS A 284 -0.26 4.51 32.98
N ALA A 285 0.95 3.98 32.80
CA ALA A 285 1.79 3.50 33.91
C ALA A 285 2.24 4.63 34.86
N ASN A 286 2.28 5.88 34.39
CA ASN A 286 2.67 7.05 35.18
C ASN A 286 1.47 7.96 35.56
N GLY A 287 0.23 7.63 35.17
CA GLY A 287 -0.95 8.46 35.46
C GLY A 287 -0.89 9.86 34.82
N ALA A 288 -0.28 9.97 33.64
CA ALA A 288 0.03 11.26 33.00
C ALA A 288 -1.12 11.83 32.14
N GLU A 289 -2.27 11.14 32.06
CA GLU A 289 -3.41 11.51 31.22
C GLU A 289 -3.93 12.95 31.44
N PRO A 290 -4.02 13.48 32.68
CA PRO A 290 -4.48 14.86 32.90
C PRO A 290 -3.54 15.89 32.28
N TRP A 291 -2.23 15.64 32.29
CA TRP A 291 -1.23 16.53 31.70
C TRP A 291 -1.27 16.47 30.16
N GLU A 292 -1.32 15.27 29.58
CA GLU A 292 -1.45 15.09 28.13
C GLU A 292 -2.74 15.75 27.58
N ARG A 293 -3.86 15.62 28.30
CA ARG A 293 -5.13 16.30 27.98
C ARG A 293 -4.99 17.82 27.99
N ALA A 294 -4.27 18.39 28.97
CA ALA A 294 -4.03 19.83 29.05
C ALA A 294 -3.11 20.32 27.92
N GLU A 295 -2.04 19.60 27.61
CA GLU A 295 -1.08 19.93 26.55
C GLU A 295 -1.75 19.94 25.16
N ILE A 296 -2.51 18.88 24.85
CA ILE A 296 -3.29 18.77 23.62
C ILE A 296 -4.38 19.85 23.55
N GLY A 297 -5.05 20.15 24.67
CA GLY A 297 -6.03 21.24 24.77
C GLY A 297 -5.47 22.60 24.39
N GLN A 298 -4.26 22.95 24.88
CA GLN A 298 -3.58 24.20 24.53
C GLN A 298 -3.24 24.27 23.03
N ARG A 299 -2.74 23.16 22.44
CA ARG A 299 -2.43 23.07 21.01
C ARG A 299 -3.67 23.22 20.13
N LEU A 300 -4.79 22.60 20.53
CA LEU A 300 -6.08 22.72 19.86
C LEU A 300 -6.60 24.17 19.87
N TYR A 301 -6.49 24.88 21.00
CA TYR A 301 -6.90 26.28 21.09
C TYR A 301 -6.07 27.19 20.15
N GLY A 302 -4.74 27.00 20.10
CA GLY A 302 -3.89 27.73 19.14
C GLY A 302 -4.27 27.47 17.67
N LEU A 303 -4.70 26.26 17.34
CA LEU A 303 -5.19 25.90 16.01
C LEU A 303 -6.55 26.55 15.69
N PHE A 304 -7.46 26.59 16.68
CA PHE A 304 -8.74 27.29 16.60
C PHE A 304 -8.55 28.78 16.33
N GLU A 305 -7.66 29.44 17.07
CA GLU A 305 -7.42 30.88 16.95
C GLU A 305 -6.86 31.24 15.56
N LEU A 306 -5.89 30.46 15.07
CA LEU A 306 -5.39 30.58 13.69
C LEU A 306 -6.51 30.41 12.65
N ARG A 307 -7.42 29.45 12.85
CA ARG A 307 -8.56 29.21 11.96
C ARG A 307 -9.56 30.36 11.97
N LEU A 308 -9.80 31.00 13.13
CA LEU A 308 -10.67 32.16 13.26
C LEU A 308 -10.10 33.38 12.53
N ARG A 309 -8.80 33.68 12.72
CA ARG A 309 -8.11 34.76 11.98
C ARG A 309 -8.15 34.53 10.45
N ILE A 310 -8.01 33.27 10.01
CA ILE A 310 -8.17 32.86 8.60
C ILE A 310 -9.59 33.15 8.10
N TYR A 311 -10.64 32.78 8.84
CA TYR A 311 -12.02 33.04 8.43
C TYR A 311 -12.31 34.55 8.31
N GLN A 312 -11.93 35.36 9.30
CA GLN A 312 -12.11 36.81 9.26
C GLN A 312 -11.47 37.43 8.01
N ARG A 313 -10.21 37.07 7.70
CA ARG A 313 -9.52 37.54 6.48
C ARG A 313 -10.18 37.02 5.20
N LYS A 314 -10.60 35.74 5.17
CA LYS A 314 -11.28 35.12 4.01
C LYS A 314 -12.60 35.83 3.68
N PHE A 315 -13.44 36.11 4.68
CA PHE A 315 -14.73 36.75 4.47
C PHE A 315 -14.59 38.24 4.11
N MET A 316 -13.59 38.95 4.67
CA MET A 316 -13.26 40.31 4.25
C MET A 316 -12.88 40.39 2.75
N VAL A 317 -12.04 39.46 2.27
CA VAL A 317 -11.70 39.37 0.84
C VAL A 317 -12.91 38.99 -0.02
N LYS A 318 -13.77 38.07 0.44
CA LYS A 318 -15.01 37.70 -0.27
C LYS A 318 -15.97 38.89 -0.38
N PHE A 319 -16.14 39.67 0.69
CA PHE A 319 -16.97 40.86 0.70
C PHE A 319 -16.48 41.90 -0.32
N LEU A 320 -15.19 42.24 -0.28
CA LEU A 320 -14.60 43.21 -1.22
C LEU A 320 -14.70 42.74 -2.68
N ASN A 321 -14.46 41.45 -2.95
CA ASN A 321 -14.61 40.87 -4.28
C ASN A 321 -16.05 40.97 -4.80
N ASN A 322 -17.04 40.65 -3.96
CA ASN A 322 -18.45 40.74 -4.32
C ASN A 322 -18.89 42.19 -4.57
N LEU A 323 -18.40 43.14 -3.76
CA LEU A 323 -18.67 44.56 -3.92
C LEU A 323 -18.16 45.08 -5.28
N LEU A 324 -16.91 44.77 -5.64
CA LEU A 324 -16.32 45.15 -6.93
C LEU A 324 -17.05 44.51 -8.13
N ALA A 325 -17.49 43.25 -7.98
CA ALA A 325 -18.25 42.55 -9.01
C ALA A 325 -19.65 43.14 -9.25
N GLN A 326 -20.33 43.63 -8.19
CA GLN A 326 -21.64 44.28 -8.30
C GLN A 326 -21.55 45.75 -8.76
N MET A 327 -20.46 46.44 -8.43
CA MET A 327 -20.24 47.84 -8.82
C MET A 327 -20.10 48.04 -10.33
N THR A 328 -19.57 47.05 -11.06
CA THR A 328 -19.31 47.20 -12.51
C THR A 328 -20.58 47.14 -13.37
N PRO A 329 -21.53 46.20 -13.18
CA PRO A 329 -22.84 46.27 -13.82
C PRO A 329 -23.58 47.58 -13.53
N PHE A 330 -23.50 48.10 -12.30
CA PHE A 330 -24.06 49.42 -11.97
C PHE A 330 -23.44 50.55 -12.82
N LEU A 331 -22.11 50.59 -12.94
CA LEU A 331 -21.42 51.56 -13.80
C LEU A 331 -21.78 51.38 -15.28
N PHE A 332 -21.94 50.15 -15.76
CA PHE A 332 -22.37 49.84 -17.13
C PHE A 332 -23.81 50.31 -17.41
N TYR A 333 -24.76 50.08 -16.49
CA TYR A 333 -26.12 50.60 -16.66
C TYR A 333 -26.15 52.13 -16.64
N CYS A 334 -25.40 52.77 -15.73
CA CYS A 334 -25.36 54.22 -15.61
C CYS A 334 -24.72 54.89 -16.85
N ILE A 335 -23.50 54.47 -17.21
CA ILE A 335 -22.69 55.13 -18.26
C ILE A 335 -23.04 54.57 -19.64
N GLY A 336 -23.25 53.27 -19.77
CA GLY A 336 -23.74 52.65 -21.01
C GLY A 336 -25.16 53.05 -21.35
N GLY A 337 -26.04 53.19 -20.35
CA GLY A 337 -27.38 53.76 -20.52
C GLY A 337 -27.34 55.23 -20.98
N TYR A 338 -26.44 56.05 -20.41
CA TYR A 338 -26.21 57.42 -20.87
C TYR A 338 -25.73 57.48 -22.33
N PHE A 339 -24.82 56.60 -22.75
CA PHE A 339 -24.40 56.52 -24.15
C PHE A 339 -25.50 56.00 -25.08
N ALA A 340 -26.37 55.09 -24.61
CA ALA A 340 -27.53 54.64 -25.37
C ALA A 340 -28.56 55.76 -25.58
N LEU A 341 -28.85 56.57 -24.54
CA LEU A 341 -29.71 57.76 -24.64
C LEU A 341 -29.15 58.82 -25.61
N LYS A 342 -27.82 58.88 -25.78
CA LYS A 342 -27.15 59.72 -26.78
C LYS A 342 -27.08 59.11 -28.19
N GLY A 343 -27.62 57.91 -28.41
CA GLY A 343 -27.52 57.19 -29.69
C GLY A 343 -26.10 56.71 -30.04
N GLN A 344 -25.17 56.72 -29.08
CA GLN A 344 -23.77 56.31 -29.26
C GLN A 344 -23.54 54.81 -28.98
N LEU A 345 -24.57 54.10 -28.51
CA LEU A 345 -24.53 52.68 -28.17
C LEU A 345 -25.91 52.05 -28.41
N SER A 346 -25.99 50.92 -29.13
CA SER A 346 -27.23 50.16 -29.26
C SER A 346 -27.54 49.34 -28.00
N ILE A 347 -28.82 49.01 -27.78
CA ILE A 347 -29.25 48.24 -26.61
C ILE A 347 -28.62 46.83 -26.63
N GLY A 348 -28.53 46.16 -27.79
CA GLY A 348 -27.84 44.87 -27.88
C GLY A 348 -26.32 44.94 -27.67
N GLN A 349 -25.65 46.07 -27.99
CA GLN A 349 -24.24 46.26 -27.61
C GLN A 349 -24.09 46.35 -26.09
N LEU A 350 -24.98 47.07 -25.40
CA LEU A 350 -24.96 47.15 -23.93
C LEU A 350 -25.19 45.77 -23.30
N VAL A 351 -26.17 45.01 -23.80
CA VAL A 351 -26.44 43.62 -23.35
C VAL A 351 -25.23 42.71 -23.59
N ALA A 352 -24.59 42.79 -24.76
CA ALA A 352 -23.41 41.97 -25.07
C ALA A 352 -22.18 42.34 -24.22
N VAL A 353 -21.97 43.63 -23.94
CA VAL A 353 -20.90 44.09 -23.03
C VAL A 353 -21.16 43.62 -21.59
N ILE A 354 -22.40 43.65 -21.10
CA ILE A 354 -22.78 43.12 -19.78
C ILE A 354 -22.57 41.59 -19.73
N ALA A 355 -22.95 40.87 -20.78
CA ALA A 355 -22.77 39.41 -20.88
C ALA A 355 -21.27 39.03 -20.89
N ALA A 356 -20.45 39.69 -21.74
CA ALA A 356 -19.01 39.46 -21.78
C ALA A 356 -18.31 39.84 -20.48
N TYR A 357 -18.76 40.91 -19.78
CA TYR A 357 -18.23 41.25 -18.47
C TYR A 357 -18.66 40.25 -17.39
N ARG A 358 -19.86 39.69 -17.40
CA ARG A 358 -20.26 38.65 -16.43
C ARG A 358 -19.30 37.46 -16.45
N ASP A 359 -18.78 37.12 -17.63
CA ASP A 359 -17.91 35.97 -17.86
C ASP A 359 -16.41 36.31 -17.65
N LEU A 360 -16.06 37.56 -17.32
CA LEU A 360 -14.67 38.06 -17.15
C LEU A 360 -14.09 37.92 -15.72
N PRO A 361 -14.82 38.20 -14.62
CA PRO A 361 -14.34 37.97 -13.24
C PRO A 361 -14.01 36.51 -12.89
N PRO A 362 -14.75 35.47 -13.35
CA PRO A 362 -14.43 34.10 -12.96
C PRO A 362 -13.03 33.63 -13.41
N PRO A 363 -12.60 33.80 -14.68
CA PRO A 363 -11.24 33.44 -15.08
C PRO A 363 -10.14 34.22 -14.36
N LEU A 364 -10.36 35.51 -14.07
CA LEU A 364 -9.42 36.34 -13.31
C LEU A 364 -9.28 35.84 -11.87
N LYS A 365 -10.39 35.47 -11.23
CA LYS A 365 -10.40 34.88 -9.88
C LYS A 365 -9.68 33.53 -9.89
N GLU A 366 -9.97 32.66 -10.87
CA GLU A 366 -9.35 31.34 -10.99
C GLU A 366 -7.84 31.45 -11.27
N LEU A 367 -7.37 32.46 -12.02
CA LEU A 367 -5.94 32.74 -12.21
C LEU A 367 -5.24 33.16 -10.91
N ILE A 368 -5.92 33.93 -10.04
CA ILE A 368 -5.43 34.27 -8.70
C ILE A 368 -5.44 33.03 -7.77
N ASP A 369 -6.47 32.19 -7.88
CA ASP A 369 -6.55 30.91 -7.15
C ASP A 369 -5.42 29.95 -7.59
N TRP A 370 -5.08 29.93 -8.89
CA TRP A 370 -3.94 29.19 -9.46
C TRP A 370 -2.58 29.70 -8.96
N ASP A 371 -2.33 31.02 -8.90
CA ASP A 371 -1.07 31.54 -8.34
C ASP A 371 -0.91 31.18 -6.85
N GLN A 372 -2.03 31.17 -6.12
CA GLN A 372 -2.09 30.66 -4.75
C GLN A 372 -1.76 29.16 -4.68
N GLN A 373 -2.31 28.33 -5.58
CA GLN A 373 -2.00 26.89 -5.64
C GLN A 373 -0.53 26.64 -6.01
N ARG A 374 0.00 27.38 -7.00
CA ARG A 374 1.42 27.38 -7.38
C ARG A 374 2.32 27.63 -6.18
N LEU A 375 2.03 28.66 -5.38
CA LEU A 375 2.80 29.01 -4.19
C LEU A 375 2.68 27.99 -3.04
N ASP A 376 1.59 27.22 -2.95
CA ASP A 376 1.46 26.13 -1.98
C ASP A 376 2.25 24.89 -2.42
N VAL A 377 2.03 24.48 -3.68
CA VAL A 377 2.65 23.30 -4.28
C VAL A 377 4.15 23.46 -4.46
N GLN A 378 4.64 24.65 -4.81
CA GLN A 378 6.09 24.91 -4.86
C GLN A 378 6.75 24.67 -3.49
N VAL A 379 6.13 25.10 -2.38
CA VAL A 379 6.69 24.87 -1.03
C VAL A 379 6.63 23.40 -0.63
N LYS A 380 5.57 22.66 -1.01
CA LYS A 380 5.52 21.19 -0.82
C LYS A 380 6.62 20.50 -1.62
N TYR A 381 6.80 20.87 -2.88
CA TYR A 381 7.85 20.33 -3.73
C TYR A 381 9.24 20.63 -3.16
N GLU A 382 9.50 21.87 -2.70
CA GLU A 382 10.75 22.23 -2.02
C GLU A 382 10.98 21.41 -0.72
N GLN A 383 9.94 21.15 0.08
CA GLN A 383 10.03 20.27 1.26
C GLN A 383 10.39 18.82 0.88
N VAL A 384 9.77 18.28 -0.17
CA VAL A 384 10.10 16.95 -0.69
C VAL A 384 11.53 16.92 -1.21
N VAL A 385 11.96 17.87 -2.05
CA VAL A 385 13.35 17.92 -2.54
C VAL A 385 14.37 18.02 -1.40
N GLN A 386 14.07 18.75 -0.31
CA GLN A 386 14.93 18.81 0.88
C GLN A 386 15.09 17.45 1.60
N GLN A 387 14.04 16.62 1.63
CA GLN A 387 14.13 15.27 2.21
C GLN A 387 14.91 14.29 1.33
N PHE A 388 15.01 14.56 0.03
CA PHE A 388 15.63 13.71 -1.00
C PHE A 388 16.90 14.33 -1.62
N LEU A 389 17.65 15.11 -0.83
CA LEU A 389 18.93 15.71 -1.26
C LEU A 389 20.00 14.63 -1.56
N PRO A 390 20.89 14.86 -2.55
CA PRO A 390 21.94 13.90 -2.91
C PRO A 390 22.84 13.46 -1.76
N GLU A 391 23.11 14.32 -0.77
CA GLU A 391 23.92 13.96 0.41
C GLU A 391 23.30 12.84 1.27
N ARG A 392 21.99 12.62 1.16
CA ARG A 392 21.25 11.54 1.85
C ARG A 392 21.21 10.23 1.07
N LEU A 393 21.66 10.26 -0.19
CA LEU A 393 21.61 9.13 -1.11
C LEU A 393 22.99 8.49 -1.24
N ARG A 394 23.01 7.17 -1.33
CA ARG A 394 24.12 6.43 -1.92
C ARG A 394 24.30 6.88 -3.38
N PRO A 395 25.53 6.89 -3.91
CA PRO A 395 25.78 7.11 -5.34
C PRO A 395 24.86 6.26 -6.22
N ALA A 396 24.61 6.71 -7.45
CA ALA A 396 23.99 5.83 -8.44
C ALA A 396 24.90 4.63 -8.68
N GLU A 397 24.35 3.46 -9.05
CA GLU A 397 25.18 2.30 -9.38
C GLU A 397 26.12 2.66 -10.54
N THR A 398 27.41 2.71 -10.23
CA THR A 398 28.47 2.84 -11.23
C THR A 398 28.88 1.45 -11.73
N PRO A 399 29.29 1.32 -13.01
CA PRO A 399 30.01 0.14 -13.46
C PRO A 399 31.30 0.01 -12.65
N GLY A 400 31.31 -0.91 -11.70
CA GLY A 400 32.45 -1.22 -10.84
C GLY A 400 32.94 -2.63 -11.07
N ARG A 401 33.94 -3.05 -10.29
CA ARG A 401 34.51 -4.41 -10.40
C ARG A 401 33.49 -5.49 -10.04
N ASP A 402 33.50 -6.57 -10.82
CA ASP A 402 32.84 -7.84 -10.53
C ASP A 402 33.83 -8.99 -10.74
N ALA A 403 34.39 -9.50 -9.65
CA ALA A 403 35.40 -10.55 -9.61
C ALA A 403 35.33 -11.30 -8.26
N PRO A 404 35.84 -12.54 -8.13
CA PRO A 404 35.90 -13.22 -6.84
C PRO A 404 36.62 -12.40 -5.75
N LEU A 405 36.06 -12.34 -4.54
CA LEU A 405 36.68 -11.67 -3.38
C LEU A 405 37.83 -12.52 -2.80
N LEU A 406 38.96 -12.54 -3.52
CA LEU A 406 40.16 -13.31 -3.19
C LEU A 406 41.38 -12.40 -2.96
N GLY A 407 42.39 -12.96 -2.29
CA GLY A 407 43.65 -12.26 -1.98
C GLY A 407 43.60 -11.50 -0.66
N THR A 408 44.45 -10.49 -0.51
CA THR A 408 44.62 -9.81 0.77
C THR A 408 43.47 -8.85 1.08
N LEU A 409 42.78 -9.09 2.20
CA LEU A 409 41.92 -8.12 2.89
C LEU A 409 42.79 -7.28 3.82
N ALA A 410 42.90 -5.98 3.56
CA ALA A 410 43.62 -5.04 4.42
C ALA A 410 42.67 -3.95 4.93
N ILE A 411 42.65 -3.78 6.25
CA ILE A 411 41.96 -2.72 6.98
C ILE A 411 43.06 -1.82 7.56
N GLU A 412 43.01 -0.52 7.28
CA GLU A 412 44.07 0.43 7.63
C GLU A 412 43.50 1.64 8.37
N ASP A 413 43.93 1.84 9.63
CA ASP A 413 43.53 2.95 10.52
C ASP A 413 42.02 3.23 10.47
N VAL A 414 41.20 2.19 10.62
CA VAL A 414 39.74 2.31 10.54
C VAL A 414 39.13 2.79 11.84
N TRP A 415 38.38 3.89 11.74
CA TRP A 415 37.57 4.47 12.81
C TRP A 415 36.11 4.48 12.40
N VAL A 416 35.20 4.26 13.36
CA VAL A 416 33.76 4.48 13.19
C VAL A 416 33.24 5.27 14.38
N ASN A 417 32.62 6.42 14.11
CA ASN A 417 31.94 7.23 15.12
C ASN A 417 30.43 7.19 14.88
N GLU A 418 29.65 6.70 15.86
CA GLU A 418 28.19 6.67 15.80
C GLU A 418 27.60 7.08 17.16
N ALA A 419 26.79 8.15 17.18
CA ALA A 419 26.28 8.71 18.43
C ALA A 419 25.60 7.63 19.32
N PRO A 420 25.98 7.51 20.61
CA PRO A 420 26.66 8.53 21.42
C PRO A 420 28.20 8.48 21.49
N GLY A 421 28.92 7.62 20.74
CA GLY A 421 30.38 7.50 20.89
C GLY A 421 31.14 6.80 19.75
N PRO A 422 32.47 6.62 19.88
CA PRO A 422 33.22 5.78 18.96
C PRO A 422 32.77 4.32 19.07
N LEU A 423 32.56 3.66 17.92
CA LEU A 423 32.32 2.21 17.82
C LEU A 423 33.60 1.44 17.54
N LEU A 424 34.52 2.03 16.77
CA LEU A 424 35.83 1.48 16.43
C LEU A 424 36.88 2.58 16.42
N GLU A 425 38.07 2.30 16.94
CA GLU A 425 39.19 3.23 17.00
C GLU A 425 40.48 2.58 16.47
N GLY A 426 41.03 3.11 15.38
CA GLY A 426 42.36 2.75 14.87
C GLY A 426 42.55 1.30 14.40
N VAL A 427 41.48 0.57 14.09
CA VAL A 427 41.56 -0.85 13.73
C VAL A 427 42.39 -1.03 12.45
N SER A 428 43.47 -1.79 12.57
CA SER A 428 44.37 -2.12 11.45
C SER A 428 44.67 -3.61 11.47
N LEU A 429 44.33 -4.33 10.39
CA LEU A 429 44.55 -5.77 10.27
C LEU A 429 44.68 -6.20 8.80
N THR A 430 45.39 -7.30 8.59
CA THR A 430 45.66 -7.86 7.26
C THR A 430 45.41 -9.35 7.29
N LEU A 431 44.55 -9.85 6.38
CA LEU A 431 44.13 -11.24 6.29
C LEU A 431 44.24 -11.72 4.84
N ALA A 432 44.64 -12.97 4.63
CA ALA A 432 44.53 -13.62 3.32
C ALA A 432 43.13 -14.23 3.17
N LEU A 433 42.45 -13.99 2.05
CA LEU A 433 41.18 -14.64 1.70
C LEU A 433 41.43 -15.74 0.65
N PRO A 434 40.80 -16.93 0.79
CA PRO A 434 39.78 -17.28 1.77
C PRO A 434 40.36 -17.62 3.17
N THR A 435 39.56 -17.41 4.21
CA THR A 435 39.91 -17.75 5.61
C THR A 435 38.66 -17.91 6.49
N ARG A 436 38.78 -18.66 7.58
CA ARG A 436 37.78 -18.75 8.66
C ARG A 436 38.20 -17.80 9.80
N LEU A 437 37.46 -16.70 9.93
CA LEU A 437 37.69 -15.62 10.88
C LEU A 437 36.68 -15.66 12.05
N GLY A 438 37.17 -15.85 13.27
CA GLY A 438 36.39 -15.68 14.50
C GLY A 438 36.59 -14.27 15.06
N ILE A 439 35.50 -13.58 15.43
CA ILE A 439 35.54 -12.26 16.08
C ILE A 439 34.89 -12.40 17.46
N VAL A 440 35.70 -12.56 18.51
CA VAL A 440 35.20 -12.72 19.88
C VAL A 440 34.77 -11.37 20.44
N SER A 441 33.48 -11.24 20.75
CA SER A 441 32.91 -10.08 21.44
C SER A 441 33.15 -10.15 22.94
N ASP A 442 33.43 -8.99 23.54
CA ASP A 442 33.45 -8.72 24.98
C ASP A 442 32.10 -8.15 25.50
N GLY A 443 31.06 -8.18 24.66
CA GLY A 443 29.77 -7.53 24.88
C GLY A 443 29.68 -6.11 24.32
N SER A 444 30.78 -5.52 23.85
CA SER A 444 30.78 -4.23 23.17
C SER A 444 30.30 -4.34 21.71
N PRO A 445 29.80 -3.24 21.10
CA PRO A 445 29.30 -3.25 19.72
C PRO A 445 30.41 -3.32 18.65
N SER A 446 31.70 -3.27 19.02
CA SER A 446 32.83 -3.21 18.08
C SER A 446 32.93 -4.46 17.19
N ALA A 447 32.77 -5.65 17.75
CA ALA A 447 32.79 -6.91 16.98
C ALA A 447 31.71 -6.93 15.88
N SER A 448 30.48 -6.51 16.22
CA SER A 448 29.38 -6.34 15.25
C SER A 448 29.65 -5.18 14.27
N ALA A 449 30.28 -4.08 14.71
CA ALA A 449 30.65 -2.98 13.83
C ALA A 449 31.65 -3.44 12.76
N LEU A 450 32.69 -4.21 13.13
CA LEU A 450 33.63 -4.81 12.19
C LEU A 450 32.92 -5.78 11.23
N ALA A 451 32.05 -6.67 11.73
CA ALA A 451 31.24 -7.55 10.88
C ALA A 451 30.37 -6.76 9.87
N ARG A 452 29.77 -5.64 10.31
CA ARG A 452 29.01 -4.74 9.44
C ARG A 452 29.88 -4.01 8.41
N ILE A 453 31.15 -3.72 8.70
CA ILE A 453 32.11 -3.17 7.72
C ILE A 453 32.50 -4.23 6.68
N LEU A 454 32.85 -5.43 7.11
CA LEU A 454 33.15 -6.57 6.21
C LEU A 454 31.98 -6.87 5.27
N ALA A 455 30.75 -6.69 5.76
CA ALA A 455 29.51 -6.81 4.99
C ALA A 455 29.05 -5.54 4.25
N GLN A 456 29.84 -4.47 4.25
CA GLN A 456 29.50 -3.14 3.68
C GLN A 456 28.15 -2.55 4.10
N ARG A 457 27.67 -2.94 5.28
CA ARG A 457 26.48 -2.36 5.93
C ARG A 457 26.81 -1.12 6.75
N LEU A 458 28.09 -0.90 7.03
CA LEU A 458 28.63 0.24 7.78
C LEU A 458 29.90 0.74 7.06
N ALA A 459 29.97 2.04 6.78
CA ALA A 459 31.14 2.66 6.17
C ALA A 459 32.10 3.20 7.25
N PRO A 460 33.43 3.12 7.06
CA PRO A 460 34.38 3.73 7.97
C PRO A 460 34.27 5.27 7.94
N SER A 461 34.38 5.91 9.10
CA SER A 461 34.45 7.38 9.22
C SER A 461 35.84 7.93 8.85
N ARG A 462 36.87 7.10 9.01
CA ARG A 462 38.27 7.32 8.64
C ARG A 462 38.94 5.95 8.43
N GLY A 463 40.00 5.92 7.63
CA GLY A 463 40.70 4.69 7.25
C GLY A 463 40.17 4.12 5.94
N ARG A 464 40.78 3.03 5.46
CA ARG A 464 40.33 2.32 4.25
C ARG A 464 40.24 0.82 4.48
N VAL A 465 39.42 0.18 3.66
CA VAL A 465 39.32 -1.28 3.56
C VAL A 465 39.52 -1.67 2.10
N THR A 466 40.47 -2.57 1.85
CA THR A 466 40.79 -3.08 0.52
C THR A 466 40.69 -4.60 0.49
N ILE A 467 40.30 -5.16 -0.66
CA ILE A 467 40.32 -6.61 -0.94
C ILE A 467 41.05 -6.80 -2.27
N GLY A 468 42.07 -7.67 -2.28
CA GLY A 468 42.88 -7.94 -3.47
C GLY A 468 43.63 -6.71 -3.99
N GLY A 469 43.92 -5.74 -3.11
CA GLY A 469 44.55 -4.46 -3.46
C GLY A 469 43.60 -3.36 -3.97
N HIS A 470 42.29 -3.61 -4.02
CA HIS A 470 41.27 -2.67 -4.50
C HIS A 470 40.39 -2.15 -3.35
N GLU A 471 40.15 -0.84 -3.28
CA GLU A 471 39.24 -0.29 -2.26
C GLU A 471 37.81 -0.79 -2.47
N LEU A 472 37.09 -1.05 -1.38
CA LEU A 472 35.70 -1.56 -1.45
C LEU A 472 34.74 -0.65 -2.26
N GLY A 473 35.06 0.63 -2.43
CA GLY A 473 34.30 1.59 -3.24
C GLY A 473 34.48 1.45 -4.76
N GLU A 474 35.50 0.72 -5.26
CA GLU A 474 35.74 0.48 -6.70
C GLU A 474 34.83 -0.63 -7.28
N TRP A 475 34.15 -1.36 -6.40
CA TRP A 475 33.39 -2.55 -6.72
C TRP A 475 31.92 -2.20 -7.05
N ALA A 476 31.32 -2.94 -7.98
CA ALA A 476 29.90 -2.75 -8.29
C ALA A 476 29.06 -3.15 -7.06
N SER A 477 28.24 -2.23 -6.54
CA SER A 477 27.45 -2.46 -5.31
C SER A 477 26.55 -3.70 -5.41
N ARG A 478 26.02 -3.96 -6.62
CA ARG A 478 25.26 -5.17 -6.93
C ARG A 478 26.12 -6.44 -6.88
N ALA A 479 27.29 -6.45 -7.52
CA ALA A 479 28.19 -7.60 -7.51
C ALA A 479 28.59 -7.95 -6.07
N LEU A 480 28.93 -6.94 -5.26
CA LEU A 480 29.20 -7.13 -3.83
C LEU A 480 28.02 -7.69 -3.04
N ALA A 481 26.78 -7.27 -3.33
CA ALA A 481 25.59 -7.78 -2.65
C ALA A 481 25.30 -9.27 -2.97
N HIS A 482 25.81 -9.78 -4.10
CA HIS A 482 25.81 -11.20 -4.43
C HIS A 482 27.01 -11.93 -3.78
N ARG A 483 28.21 -11.33 -3.83
CA ARG A 483 29.47 -11.92 -3.34
C ARG A 483 29.64 -11.88 -1.82
N VAL A 484 28.96 -10.99 -1.12
CA VAL A 484 28.96 -10.92 0.35
C VAL A 484 27.57 -11.17 0.89
N SER A 485 27.45 -12.18 1.76
CA SER A 485 26.22 -12.45 2.48
C SER A 485 26.38 -12.15 3.97
N TYR A 486 25.33 -11.57 4.56
CA TYR A 486 25.29 -11.19 5.96
C TYR A 486 24.01 -11.72 6.60
N ALA A 487 24.12 -12.30 7.79
CA ALA A 487 23.00 -12.65 8.67
C ALA A 487 23.20 -12.03 10.06
N SER A 488 22.14 -11.46 10.62
CA SER A 488 22.10 -10.83 11.95
C SER A 488 21.30 -11.65 12.97
N VAL A 489 21.50 -11.37 14.26
CA VAL A 489 20.66 -11.84 15.38
C VAL A 489 19.16 -11.65 15.10
N GLU A 490 18.78 -10.47 14.63
CA GLU A 490 17.40 -10.13 14.26
C GLU A 490 17.30 -9.95 12.74
N PRO A 491 16.81 -10.96 12.00
CA PRO A 491 16.62 -10.84 10.57
C PRO A 491 15.23 -10.33 10.22
N VAL A 492 15.18 -9.39 9.27
CA VAL A 492 13.92 -8.88 8.72
C VAL A 492 13.37 -9.89 7.71
N LEU A 493 12.15 -10.35 7.94
CA LEU A 493 11.36 -11.13 6.99
C LEU A 493 10.25 -10.26 6.40
N PHE A 494 10.02 -10.40 5.10
CA PHE A 494 8.96 -9.71 4.38
C PHE A 494 7.68 -10.55 4.37
N PRO A 495 6.48 -9.93 4.25
CA PRO A 495 5.24 -10.68 4.02
C PRO A 495 5.37 -11.57 2.77
N GLY A 496 4.95 -12.82 2.90
CA GLY A 496 5.10 -13.86 1.87
C GLY A 496 5.46 -15.21 2.47
N SER A 497 5.85 -16.15 1.61
CA SER A 497 6.22 -17.51 1.99
C SER A 497 7.63 -17.61 2.61
N LEU A 498 7.98 -18.79 3.15
CA LEU A 498 9.36 -19.14 3.46
C LEU A 498 10.23 -19.10 2.18
N ARG A 499 9.72 -19.63 1.05
CA ARG A 499 10.37 -19.64 -0.27
C ARG A 499 10.75 -18.22 -0.70
N ASP A 500 9.78 -17.31 -0.72
CA ASP A 500 9.97 -15.89 -1.06
C ASP A 500 11.07 -15.25 -0.23
N ASN A 501 11.04 -15.52 1.08
CA ASN A 501 12.00 -14.96 2.01
C ASN A 501 13.40 -15.53 1.81
N ILE A 502 13.56 -16.82 1.51
CA ILE A 502 14.88 -17.44 1.27
C ILE A 502 15.44 -16.96 -0.08
N MET A 503 14.62 -16.98 -1.13
CA MET A 503 15.01 -16.60 -2.50
C MET A 503 15.17 -15.08 -2.71
N TYR A 504 14.79 -14.24 -1.73
CA TYR A 504 14.85 -12.78 -1.84
C TYR A 504 16.20 -12.23 -2.34
N GLY A 505 17.31 -12.83 -1.89
CA GLY A 505 18.67 -12.43 -2.29
C GLY A 505 19.10 -12.86 -3.70
N LEU A 506 18.31 -13.70 -4.38
CA LEU A 506 18.52 -14.15 -5.76
C LEU A 506 17.67 -13.34 -6.76
N ARG A 507 16.88 -12.36 -6.31
CA ARG A 507 15.98 -11.60 -7.20
C ARG A 507 16.74 -10.64 -8.12
N ARG A 508 16.61 -10.86 -9.43
CA ARG A 508 17.24 -10.15 -10.55
C ARG A 508 16.16 -9.82 -11.60
N PRO A 509 16.23 -8.65 -12.28
CA PRO A 509 15.39 -8.40 -13.45
C PRO A 509 15.57 -9.50 -14.50
N PRO A 510 14.47 -10.08 -15.05
CA PRO A 510 14.57 -11.10 -16.07
C PRO A 510 15.29 -10.58 -17.32
N ASP A 511 16.12 -11.44 -17.93
CA ASP A 511 16.84 -11.13 -19.16
C ASP A 511 15.92 -11.02 -20.40
N GLU A 512 14.76 -11.70 -20.38
CA GLU A 512 13.75 -11.58 -21.45
C GLU A 512 12.87 -10.33 -21.25
N GLU A 513 12.70 -9.52 -22.31
CA GLU A 513 11.78 -8.37 -22.25
C GLU A 513 10.33 -8.87 -22.16
N TYR A 514 9.62 -8.41 -21.13
CA TYR A 514 8.23 -8.75 -20.87
C TYR A 514 7.34 -8.51 -22.11
N ARG A 515 6.77 -9.59 -22.64
CA ARG A 515 5.84 -9.57 -23.78
C ARG A 515 4.40 -9.53 -23.26
N PRO A 516 3.65 -8.44 -23.49
CA PRO A 516 2.26 -8.35 -23.06
C PRO A 516 1.34 -9.14 -23.99
N GLU A 517 0.56 -10.06 -23.44
CA GLU A 517 -0.35 -10.92 -24.21
C GLU A 517 -1.69 -10.21 -24.47
N THR A 518 -2.22 -9.55 -23.44
CA THR A 518 -3.52 -8.87 -23.48
C THR A 518 -3.45 -7.45 -24.04
N ALA A 519 -4.62 -6.88 -24.35
CA ALA A 519 -4.73 -5.46 -24.71
C ALA A 519 -4.53 -4.52 -23.51
N GLU A 520 -4.80 -5.00 -22.30
CA GLU A 520 -4.64 -4.25 -21.06
C GLU A 520 -3.17 -4.13 -20.65
N GLU A 521 -2.41 -5.23 -20.68
CA GLU A 521 -0.98 -5.22 -20.42
C GLU A 521 -0.23 -4.34 -21.43
N ARG A 522 -0.62 -4.35 -22.71
CA ARG A 522 -0.08 -3.44 -23.73
C ARG A 522 -0.30 -1.96 -23.38
N ARG A 523 -1.48 -1.61 -22.83
CA ARG A 523 -1.77 -0.25 -22.35
C ARG A 523 -0.93 0.07 -21.10
N HIS A 524 -0.82 -0.86 -20.16
CA HIS A 524 -0.04 -0.67 -18.94
C HIS A 524 1.46 -0.48 -19.25
N LEU A 525 2.02 -1.29 -20.16
CA LEU A 525 3.41 -1.19 -20.62
C LEU A 525 3.68 0.15 -21.34
N ALA A 526 2.76 0.58 -22.21
CA ALA A 526 2.86 1.89 -22.87
C ALA A 526 2.86 3.05 -21.84
N GLU A 527 2.04 2.96 -20.79
CA GLU A 527 2.00 3.95 -19.72
C GLU A 527 3.22 3.84 -18.79
N ALA A 528 3.78 2.65 -18.55
CA ALA A 528 5.03 2.48 -17.80
C ALA A 528 6.20 3.18 -18.48
N ARG A 529 6.36 2.99 -19.79
CA ARG A 529 7.35 3.70 -20.62
C ARG A 529 7.14 5.23 -20.56
N ARG A 530 5.88 5.71 -20.58
CA ARG A 530 5.56 7.15 -20.46
C ARG A 530 5.83 7.74 -19.08
N THR A 531 5.63 7.00 -17.99
CA THR A 531 5.90 7.46 -16.63
C THR A 531 7.29 7.12 -16.11
N GLY A 532 8.13 6.46 -16.91
CA GLY A 532 9.49 6.02 -16.51
C GLY A 532 9.47 4.97 -15.40
N ASN A 533 8.40 4.16 -15.33
CA ASN A 533 8.28 3.02 -14.43
C ASN A 533 8.86 1.76 -15.13
N PRO A 534 9.23 0.71 -14.38
CA PRO A 534 9.75 -0.53 -14.97
C PRO A 534 8.75 -1.14 -15.95
N THR A 535 9.28 -1.71 -17.03
CA THR A 535 8.52 -2.41 -18.08
C THR A 535 8.34 -3.89 -17.79
N GLN A 536 9.17 -4.46 -16.91
CA GLN A 536 9.10 -5.85 -16.45
C GLN A 536 8.04 -5.97 -15.34
N GLY A 537 7.10 -6.92 -15.50
CA GLY A 537 6.12 -7.26 -14.47
C GLY A 537 6.71 -8.11 -13.34
N PRO A 538 6.13 -8.08 -12.12
CA PRO A 538 6.51 -8.98 -11.03
C PRO A 538 6.12 -10.46 -11.28
N SER A 539 5.36 -10.73 -12.35
CA SER A 539 4.91 -12.07 -12.78
C SER A 539 5.92 -12.84 -13.64
N GLY A 540 7.00 -12.20 -14.10
CA GLY A 540 8.12 -12.91 -14.74
C GLY A 540 8.91 -13.73 -13.72
N ASP A 541 9.82 -14.59 -14.18
CA ASP A 541 10.78 -15.22 -13.28
C ASP A 541 11.89 -14.22 -12.93
N TRP A 542 11.96 -13.85 -11.65
CA TRP A 542 12.99 -12.94 -11.14
C TRP A 542 14.17 -13.70 -10.50
N ILE A 543 14.25 -15.03 -10.54
CA ILE A 543 15.27 -15.78 -9.79
C ILE A 543 16.53 -16.03 -10.64
N ASP A 544 17.69 -15.55 -10.15
CA ASP A 544 19.00 -15.85 -10.72
C ASP A 544 19.47 -17.26 -10.30
N TYR A 545 19.01 -18.29 -11.02
CA TYR A 545 19.42 -19.69 -10.76
C TYR A 545 20.92 -19.91 -10.97
N ALA A 546 21.54 -19.18 -11.89
CA ALA A 546 22.99 -19.26 -12.16
C ALA A 546 23.81 -18.83 -10.93
N GLN A 547 23.41 -17.76 -10.23
CA GLN A 547 24.03 -17.34 -8.96
C GLN A 547 23.89 -18.41 -7.86
N ALA A 548 22.76 -19.12 -7.80
CA ALA A 548 22.61 -20.26 -6.90
C ALA A 548 23.35 -21.53 -7.37
N GLY A 549 23.85 -21.55 -8.62
CA GLY A 549 24.55 -22.67 -9.23
C GLY A 549 23.64 -23.85 -9.56
N VAL A 550 22.38 -23.59 -9.93
CA VAL A 550 21.35 -24.58 -10.28
C VAL A 550 20.73 -24.24 -11.65
N PRO A 551 20.12 -25.20 -12.36
CA PRO A 551 19.49 -24.94 -13.67
C PRO A 551 18.08 -24.35 -13.58
N ASP A 552 17.32 -24.66 -12.52
CA ASP A 552 15.88 -24.36 -12.44
C ASP A 552 15.36 -24.24 -10.99
N ALA A 553 14.07 -23.92 -10.86
CA ALA A 553 13.36 -23.78 -9.59
C ALA A 553 13.32 -25.06 -8.75
N ALA A 554 13.20 -26.24 -9.36
CA ALA A 554 13.09 -27.51 -8.64
C ALA A 554 14.43 -27.91 -8.03
N ALA A 555 15.52 -27.67 -8.75
CA ALA A 555 16.88 -27.81 -8.23
C ALA A 555 17.19 -26.79 -7.13
N LEU A 556 16.70 -25.54 -7.24
CA LEU A 556 16.84 -24.55 -6.18
C LEU A 556 16.11 -24.96 -4.89
N ASP A 557 14.86 -25.41 -5.01
CA ASP A 557 14.07 -25.95 -3.89
C ASP A 557 14.80 -27.13 -3.21
N ALA A 558 15.41 -28.04 -3.98
CA ALA A 558 16.20 -29.14 -3.43
C ALA A 558 17.43 -28.66 -2.63
N VAL A 559 18.14 -27.64 -3.11
CA VAL A 559 19.26 -27.00 -2.39
C VAL A 559 18.76 -26.32 -1.11
N ILE A 560 17.64 -25.60 -1.17
CA ILE A 560 17.00 -24.94 -0.01
C ILE A 560 16.65 -25.98 1.07
N LEU A 561 15.97 -27.08 0.69
CA LEU A 561 15.60 -28.16 1.60
C LEU A 561 16.81 -28.94 2.14
N GLY A 562 17.87 -29.09 1.34
CA GLY A 562 19.14 -29.66 1.79
C GLY A 562 19.76 -28.84 2.92
N TRP A 563 19.81 -27.51 2.79
CA TRP A 563 20.29 -26.62 3.85
C TRP A 563 19.36 -26.60 5.07
N LEU A 564 18.04 -26.49 4.88
CA LEU A 564 17.06 -26.47 5.97
C LEU A 564 17.13 -27.75 6.82
N ARG A 565 17.27 -28.94 6.20
CA ARG A 565 17.51 -30.20 6.91
C ARG A 565 18.81 -30.15 7.72
N ARG A 566 19.92 -29.76 7.09
CA ARG A 566 21.26 -29.69 7.70
C ARG A 566 21.36 -28.76 8.91
N ILE A 567 20.62 -27.65 8.93
CA ILE A 567 20.58 -26.72 10.08
C ILE A 567 19.52 -27.07 11.13
N GLY A 568 18.88 -28.23 11.01
CA GLY A 568 17.89 -28.72 11.96
C GLY A 568 16.52 -28.04 11.86
N MET A 569 16.11 -27.59 10.67
CA MET A 569 14.76 -27.06 10.38
C MET A 569 13.93 -28.03 9.50
N GLY A 570 14.43 -29.24 9.22
CA GLY A 570 13.76 -30.21 8.35
C GLY A 570 12.37 -30.64 8.84
N GLU A 571 12.26 -31.00 10.12
CA GLU A 571 11.01 -31.39 10.78
C GLU A 571 10.00 -30.24 10.88
N GLU A 572 10.47 -29.01 11.09
CA GLU A 572 9.64 -27.81 11.04
C GLU A 572 9.04 -27.61 9.64
N VAL A 573 9.86 -27.67 8.58
CA VAL A 573 9.42 -27.48 7.19
C VAL A 573 8.51 -28.62 6.72
N TYR A 574 8.81 -29.87 7.09
CA TYR A 574 7.95 -31.01 6.82
C TYR A 574 6.56 -30.87 7.46
N ARG A 575 6.49 -30.45 8.73
CA ARG A 575 5.22 -30.16 9.41
C ARG A 575 4.46 -28.99 8.78
N PHE A 576 5.15 -27.93 8.34
CA PHE A 576 4.52 -26.87 7.56
C PHE A 576 3.95 -27.39 6.24
N GLY A 577 4.64 -28.34 5.59
CA GLY A 577 4.16 -29.02 4.38
C GLY A 577 2.89 -29.83 4.60
N LEU A 578 2.83 -30.62 5.68
CA LEU A 578 1.63 -31.36 6.08
C LEU A 578 0.41 -30.45 6.36
N LEU A 579 0.65 -29.21 6.79
CA LEU A 579 -0.39 -28.19 6.99
C LEU A 579 -0.67 -27.35 5.73
N GLY A 580 0.14 -27.48 4.68
CA GLY A 580 0.00 -26.78 3.41
C GLY A 580 -1.03 -27.42 2.48
N GLN A 581 -1.45 -26.65 1.48
CA GLN A 581 -2.39 -27.03 0.42
C GLN A 581 -1.65 -27.36 -0.87
N VAL A 582 -2.25 -28.15 -1.76
CA VAL A 582 -1.70 -28.48 -3.09
C VAL A 582 -2.76 -28.27 -4.15
N ASP A 583 -2.44 -27.48 -5.16
CA ASP A 583 -3.22 -27.34 -6.38
C ASP A 583 -3.03 -28.61 -7.26
N PRO A 584 -4.08 -29.45 -7.44
CA PRO A 584 -3.97 -30.69 -8.21
C PRO A 584 -3.85 -30.44 -9.72
N VAL A 585 -4.22 -29.26 -10.22
CA VAL A 585 -4.07 -28.88 -11.63
C VAL A 585 -2.61 -28.55 -11.93
N ARG A 586 -1.92 -27.85 -11.02
CA ARG A 586 -0.48 -27.54 -11.15
C ARG A 586 0.42 -28.72 -10.84
N HIS A 587 -0.01 -29.64 -9.98
CA HIS A 587 0.82 -30.73 -9.47
C HIS A 587 0.14 -32.10 -9.60
N ALA A 588 -0.35 -32.43 -10.79
CA ALA A 588 -1.08 -33.67 -11.08
C ALA A 588 -0.34 -34.95 -10.63
N ASP A 589 0.97 -35.05 -10.86
CA ASP A 589 1.78 -36.20 -10.42
C ASP A 589 1.82 -36.35 -8.89
N LEU A 590 1.90 -35.23 -8.16
CA LEU A 590 1.87 -35.25 -6.71
C LEU A 590 0.47 -35.63 -6.22
N ALA A 591 -0.59 -35.08 -6.83
CA ALA A 591 -1.97 -35.42 -6.49
C ALA A 591 -2.25 -36.92 -6.67
N ALA A 592 -1.81 -37.51 -7.79
CA ALA A 592 -1.92 -38.95 -8.04
C ALA A 592 -1.18 -39.79 -6.98
N ARG A 593 0.05 -39.40 -6.61
CA ARG A 593 0.83 -40.11 -5.58
C ARG A 593 0.24 -39.94 -4.17
N LEU A 594 -0.41 -38.81 -3.86
CA LEU A 594 -1.10 -38.59 -2.58
C LEU A 594 -2.34 -39.50 -2.43
N ILE A 595 -3.09 -39.71 -3.52
CA ILE A 595 -4.24 -40.65 -3.54
C ILE A 595 -3.77 -42.09 -3.28
N GLU A 596 -2.64 -42.50 -3.86
CA GLU A 596 -2.07 -43.82 -3.57
C GLU A 596 -1.51 -43.89 -2.13
N ALA A 597 -0.91 -42.82 -1.62
CA ALA A 597 -0.43 -42.76 -0.24
C ALA A 597 -1.55 -42.86 0.81
N ARG A 598 -2.75 -42.33 0.52
CA ARG A 598 -3.96 -42.57 1.33
C ARG A 598 -4.28 -44.07 1.44
N ARG A 599 -4.20 -44.83 0.34
CA ARG A 599 -4.44 -46.28 0.35
C ARG A 599 -3.39 -47.03 1.16
N VAL A 600 -2.11 -46.72 0.97
CA VAL A 600 -1.00 -47.33 1.71
C VAL A 600 -1.08 -47.01 3.21
N LEU A 601 -1.43 -45.77 3.59
CA LEU A 601 -1.63 -45.38 4.99
C LEU A 601 -2.76 -46.20 5.64
N ARG A 602 -3.91 -46.33 4.95
CA ARG A 602 -5.04 -47.11 5.46
C ARG A 602 -4.69 -48.60 5.60
N ALA A 603 -4.02 -49.18 4.61
CA ALA A 603 -3.53 -50.57 4.67
C ALA A 603 -2.54 -50.78 5.83
N ARG A 604 -1.65 -49.81 6.09
CA ARG A 604 -0.70 -49.84 7.21
C ARG A 604 -1.42 -49.80 8.57
N LEU A 605 -2.38 -48.89 8.75
CA LEU A 605 -3.17 -48.80 9.97
C LEU A 605 -3.99 -50.08 10.23
N ALA A 606 -4.55 -50.68 9.19
CA ALA A 606 -5.24 -51.97 9.31
C ALA A 606 -4.28 -53.10 9.70
N ALA A 607 -3.10 -53.18 9.07
CA ALA A 607 -2.10 -54.22 9.34
C ALA A 607 -1.53 -54.18 10.78
N THR A 608 -1.52 -53.01 11.42
CA THR A 608 -1.09 -52.85 12.83
C THR A 608 -2.24 -52.91 13.84
N GLY A 609 -3.48 -53.15 13.41
CA GLY A 609 -4.68 -53.13 14.29
C GLY A 609 -5.10 -51.72 14.73
N MET A 610 -4.52 -50.68 14.13
CA MET A 610 -4.70 -49.27 14.47
C MET A 610 -5.78 -48.55 13.63
N GLU A 611 -6.56 -49.26 12.81
CA GLU A 611 -7.62 -48.65 11.98
C GLU A 611 -8.63 -47.84 12.82
N HIS A 612 -8.91 -48.28 14.06
CA HIS A 612 -9.79 -47.59 15.01
C HIS A 612 -9.31 -46.18 15.46
N LEU A 613 -8.07 -45.80 15.16
CA LEU A 613 -7.52 -44.46 15.46
C LEU A 613 -7.97 -43.39 14.43
N VAL A 614 -8.56 -43.79 13.30
CA VAL A 614 -8.99 -42.88 12.23
C VAL A 614 -10.39 -43.27 11.78
N GLU A 615 -11.33 -42.33 11.86
CA GLU A 615 -12.64 -42.50 11.26
C GLU A 615 -12.59 -41.92 9.83
N PRO A 616 -12.71 -42.75 8.77
CA PRO A 616 -12.56 -42.29 7.39
C PRO A 616 -13.72 -41.39 6.95
N PHE A 617 -13.50 -40.57 5.93
CA PHE A 617 -14.57 -39.91 5.21
C PHE A 617 -15.23 -40.89 4.24
N ASP A 618 -16.55 -41.01 4.34
CA ASP A 618 -17.38 -41.94 3.59
C ASP A 618 -18.67 -41.19 3.20
N PRO A 619 -19.03 -41.10 1.90
CA PRO A 619 -20.17 -40.34 1.45
C PRO A 619 -21.50 -40.85 2.01
N ASP A 620 -21.58 -42.14 2.36
CA ASP A 620 -22.80 -42.81 2.83
C ASP A 620 -22.86 -42.93 4.36
N ARG A 621 -21.87 -42.39 5.08
CA ARG A 621 -21.81 -42.45 6.56
C ARG A 621 -21.56 -41.09 7.21
N TYR A 622 -22.04 -40.97 8.44
CA TYR A 622 -21.74 -39.85 9.33
C TYR A 622 -20.37 -40.11 10.00
N ASN A 623 -19.49 -39.12 10.01
CA ASN A 623 -18.19 -39.20 10.68
C ASN A 623 -18.28 -38.56 12.08
N SER A 624 -18.15 -39.35 13.14
CA SER A 624 -18.35 -38.90 14.53
C SER A 624 -17.30 -37.90 15.02
N GLN A 625 -16.11 -37.88 14.41
CA GLN A 625 -14.99 -37.00 14.78
C GLN A 625 -14.97 -35.68 13.98
N ALA A 626 -15.83 -35.54 12.97
CA ALA A 626 -16.04 -34.32 12.19
C ALA A 626 -17.18 -33.46 12.77
N THR A 627 -17.23 -32.17 12.43
CA THR A 627 -18.35 -31.31 12.87
C THR A 627 -19.64 -31.65 12.12
N ILE A 628 -20.80 -31.23 12.63
CA ILE A 628 -22.06 -31.35 11.86
C ILE A 628 -21.96 -30.57 10.54
N GLY A 629 -21.35 -29.37 10.54
CA GLY A 629 -21.13 -28.58 9.33
C GLY A 629 -20.24 -29.27 8.29
N GLU A 630 -19.15 -29.90 8.72
CA GLU A 630 -18.28 -30.70 7.84
C GLU A 630 -19.00 -31.97 7.34
N ASN A 631 -19.82 -32.61 8.18
CA ASN A 631 -20.65 -33.74 7.75
C ASN A 631 -21.73 -33.35 6.73
N LEU A 632 -22.27 -32.13 6.82
CA LEU A 632 -23.26 -31.58 5.88
C LEU A 632 -22.64 -31.15 4.55
N LEU A 633 -21.53 -30.41 4.58
CA LEU A 633 -20.84 -29.96 3.37
C LEU A 633 -20.10 -31.10 2.66
N PHE A 634 -19.51 -32.03 3.42
CA PHE A 634 -18.62 -33.09 2.94
C PHE A 634 -17.51 -32.57 2.02
N GLY A 635 -16.88 -31.49 2.44
CA GLY A 635 -15.85 -30.77 1.72
C GLY A 635 -15.34 -29.58 2.53
N VAL A 636 -14.30 -28.92 2.03
CA VAL A 636 -13.73 -27.73 2.67
C VAL A 636 -14.32 -26.48 2.00
N PRO A 637 -14.93 -25.55 2.76
CA PRO A 637 -15.43 -24.29 2.21
C PRO A 637 -14.27 -23.40 1.75
N THR A 638 -14.34 -22.91 0.51
CA THR A 638 -13.39 -21.97 -0.08
C THR A 638 -13.85 -20.52 0.00
N THR A 639 -15.13 -20.28 0.33
CA THR A 639 -15.72 -18.95 0.51
C THR A 639 -16.11 -18.68 1.98
N PRO A 640 -15.88 -17.46 2.50
CA PRO A 640 -16.27 -17.10 3.87
C PRO A 640 -17.78 -17.23 4.17
N SER A 641 -18.62 -17.20 3.14
CA SER A 641 -20.08 -17.36 3.24
C SER A 641 -20.53 -18.75 3.70
N LEU A 642 -19.64 -19.76 3.64
CA LEU A 642 -19.94 -21.15 4.01
C LEU A 642 -19.17 -21.59 5.27
N ILE A 643 -18.70 -20.64 6.09
CA ILE A 643 -17.94 -20.89 7.32
C ILE A 643 -18.74 -20.41 8.54
N GLY A 644 -18.82 -21.25 9.57
CA GLY A 644 -19.39 -20.91 10.88
C GLY A 644 -20.78 -20.30 10.78
N ARG A 645 -20.99 -19.14 11.40
CA ARG A 645 -22.27 -18.42 11.38
C ARG A 645 -22.76 -18.06 9.96
N ALA A 646 -21.86 -17.73 9.03
CA ALA A 646 -22.27 -17.36 7.68
C ALA A 646 -22.91 -18.55 6.93
N MET A 647 -22.44 -19.78 7.19
CA MET A 647 -23.06 -21.00 6.68
C MET A 647 -24.53 -21.14 7.12
N ALA A 648 -24.85 -20.77 8.36
CA ALA A 648 -26.21 -20.77 8.88
C ALA A 648 -27.08 -19.63 8.29
N GLU A 649 -26.48 -18.53 7.83
CA GLU A 649 -27.16 -17.42 7.14
C GLU A 649 -27.32 -17.68 5.62
N HIS A 650 -26.61 -18.67 5.06
CA HIS A 650 -26.54 -18.91 3.62
C HIS A 650 -27.88 -19.38 3.00
N PRO A 651 -28.44 -18.68 1.99
CA PRO A 651 -29.77 -19.00 1.44
C PRO A 651 -29.91 -20.44 0.92
N VAL A 652 -28.89 -20.95 0.23
CA VAL A 652 -28.89 -22.33 -0.31
C VAL A 652 -28.84 -23.37 0.81
N VAL A 653 -27.99 -23.17 1.82
CA VAL A 653 -27.90 -24.07 2.98
C VAL A 653 -29.23 -24.07 3.73
N ARG A 654 -29.82 -22.89 3.93
CA ARG A 654 -31.15 -22.75 4.55
C ARG A 654 -32.25 -23.47 3.81
N GLY A 655 -32.37 -23.28 2.50
CA GLY A 655 -33.36 -23.99 1.68
C GLY A 655 -33.25 -25.52 1.79
N VAL A 656 -32.04 -26.05 1.92
CA VAL A 656 -31.82 -27.51 2.10
C VAL A 656 -32.08 -27.98 3.52
N LEU A 657 -31.70 -27.21 4.55
CA LEU A 657 -32.01 -27.54 5.95
C LEU A 657 -33.52 -27.52 6.19
N ASP A 658 -34.23 -26.51 5.67
CA ASP A 658 -35.68 -26.39 5.75
C ASP A 658 -36.37 -27.53 4.97
N GLY A 659 -35.93 -27.79 3.73
CA GLY A 659 -36.44 -28.88 2.90
C GLY A 659 -36.17 -30.29 3.44
N SER A 660 -35.16 -30.45 4.30
CA SER A 660 -34.82 -31.71 5.00
C SER A 660 -35.42 -31.80 6.41
N GLY A 661 -36.16 -30.76 6.84
CA GLY A 661 -36.71 -30.62 8.19
C GLY A 661 -35.67 -30.53 9.31
N LEU A 662 -34.39 -30.31 8.97
CA LEU A 662 -33.27 -30.28 9.93
C LEU A 662 -33.16 -28.95 10.69
N THR A 663 -33.79 -27.89 10.18
CA THR A 663 -33.75 -26.55 10.78
C THR A 663 -34.26 -26.55 12.22
N ASP A 664 -35.38 -27.22 12.48
CA ASP A 664 -35.96 -27.31 13.83
C ASP A 664 -35.05 -28.09 14.80
N ASP A 665 -34.47 -29.20 14.33
CA ASP A 665 -33.53 -30.01 15.12
C ASP A 665 -32.27 -29.21 15.49
N LEU A 666 -31.73 -28.44 14.53
CA LEU A 666 -30.57 -27.57 14.74
C LEU A 666 -30.90 -26.38 15.67
N VAL A 667 -32.11 -25.80 15.63
CA VAL A 667 -32.53 -24.78 16.61
C VAL A 667 -32.58 -25.39 18.02
N ILE A 668 -33.17 -26.57 18.18
CA ILE A 668 -33.32 -27.25 19.48
C ILE A 668 -31.95 -27.65 20.05
N MET A 669 -31.04 -28.19 19.22
CA MET A 669 -29.67 -28.47 19.66
C MET A 669 -28.91 -27.18 20.00
N GLY A 670 -29.05 -26.12 19.20
CA GLY A 670 -28.42 -24.82 19.47
C GLY A 670 -28.88 -24.18 20.77
N GLU A 671 -30.18 -24.25 21.07
CA GLU A 671 -30.77 -23.87 22.35
C GLU A 671 -30.15 -24.68 23.49
N ARG A 672 -30.07 -26.01 23.36
CA ARG A 672 -29.53 -26.88 24.41
C ARG A 672 -28.05 -26.68 24.65
N ILE A 673 -27.27 -26.45 23.59
CA ILE A 673 -25.87 -26.06 23.66
C ILE A 673 -25.73 -24.73 24.41
N ALA A 674 -26.50 -23.70 24.03
CA ALA A 674 -26.45 -22.39 24.68
C ALA A 674 -26.81 -22.45 26.17
N GLU A 675 -27.87 -23.19 26.54
CA GLU A 675 -28.24 -23.45 27.95
C GLU A 675 -27.07 -24.05 28.73
N THR A 676 -26.51 -25.16 28.24
CA THR A 676 -25.44 -25.89 28.94
C THR A 676 -24.13 -25.09 29.01
N MET A 677 -23.79 -24.33 27.98
CA MET A 677 -22.59 -23.48 28.00
C MET A 677 -22.74 -22.30 28.97
N LEU A 678 -23.91 -21.65 29.02
CA LEU A 678 -24.17 -20.57 29.99
C LEU A 678 -24.14 -21.08 31.43
N GLU A 679 -24.60 -22.30 31.70
CA GLU A 679 -24.47 -22.97 33.00
C GLU A 679 -23.01 -23.27 33.35
N ILE A 680 -22.23 -23.86 32.44
CA ILE A 680 -20.82 -24.22 32.65
C ILE A 680 -19.92 -22.99 32.85
N PHE A 681 -20.15 -21.90 32.10
CA PHE A 681 -19.33 -20.69 32.15
C PHE A 681 -19.79 -19.64 33.17
N GLN A 682 -20.86 -19.91 33.93
CA GLN A 682 -21.40 -18.96 34.89
C GLN A 682 -20.35 -18.57 35.97
N GLY A 683 -19.97 -17.29 35.99
CA GLY A 683 -19.04 -16.75 36.98
C GLY A 683 -17.55 -16.97 36.68
N LEU A 684 -17.18 -17.53 35.52
CA LEU A 684 -15.77 -17.63 35.11
C LEU A 684 -15.24 -16.32 34.49
N PRO A 685 -13.98 -15.94 34.74
CA PRO A 685 -13.38 -14.76 34.15
C PRO A 685 -13.07 -14.95 32.66
N MET A 686 -13.08 -13.83 31.92
CA MET A 686 -12.61 -13.75 30.53
C MET A 686 -11.21 -14.39 30.38
N GLY A 687 -11.07 -15.36 29.48
CA GLY A 687 -9.80 -16.06 29.23
C GLY A 687 -9.52 -17.28 30.13
N HIS A 688 -10.51 -17.81 30.86
CA HIS A 688 -10.35 -19.06 31.60
C HIS A 688 -10.04 -20.27 30.66
N PRO A 689 -9.10 -21.18 30.98
CA PRO A 689 -8.70 -22.28 30.08
C PRO A 689 -9.81 -23.23 29.62
N LEU A 690 -10.95 -23.27 30.32
CA LEU A 690 -12.12 -24.05 29.88
C LEU A 690 -12.71 -23.55 28.55
N PHE A 691 -12.59 -22.26 28.22
CA PHE A 691 -13.07 -21.73 26.93
C PHE A 691 -12.34 -22.39 25.73
N GLU A 692 -11.03 -22.64 25.86
CA GLU A 692 -10.23 -23.30 24.83
C GLU A 692 -10.64 -24.77 24.60
N GLN A 693 -11.16 -25.43 25.64
CA GLN A 693 -11.59 -26.84 25.55
C GLN A 693 -12.87 -26.98 24.73
N PHE A 694 -13.86 -26.10 24.95
CA PHE A 694 -15.16 -26.14 24.26
C PHE A 694 -15.14 -25.48 22.88
N SER A 695 -14.30 -24.46 22.62
CA SER A 695 -13.83 -24.10 21.25
C SER A 695 -14.85 -23.65 20.18
N PHE A 696 -16.17 -23.67 20.42
CA PHE A 696 -17.21 -23.20 19.48
C PHE A 696 -18.04 -22.01 20.00
N LEU A 697 -17.66 -21.45 21.15
CA LEU A 697 -18.27 -20.26 21.77
C LEU A 697 -17.15 -19.44 22.42
N SER A 698 -17.05 -18.15 22.08
CA SER A 698 -16.12 -17.24 22.76
C SER A 698 -16.80 -16.47 23.89
N ALA A 699 -16.01 -15.99 24.87
CA ALA A 699 -16.54 -15.38 26.09
C ALA A 699 -17.31 -14.06 25.83
N ASP A 700 -17.04 -13.40 24.72
CA ASP A 700 -17.74 -12.21 24.21
C ASP A 700 -19.10 -12.52 23.54
N GLU A 701 -19.34 -13.76 23.12
CA GLU A 701 -20.62 -14.19 22.52
C GLU A 701 -21.66 -14.60 23.58
N LEU A 702 -21.25 -15.03 24.77
CA LEU A 702 -22.16 -15.51 25.83
C LEU A 702 -23.32 -14.53 26.15
N PRO A 703 -23.12 -13.20 26.29
CA PRO A 703 -24.22 -12.28 26.58
C PRO A 703 -25.26 -12.20 25.45
N GLU A 704 -24.88 -12.49 24.20
CA GLU A 704 -25.81 -12.52 23.07
C GLU A 704 -26.75 -13.72 23.18
N TYR A 705 -26.22 -14.90 23.52
CA TYR A 705 -27.02 -16.12 23.73
C TYR A 705 -27.87 -16.05 25.00
N GLU A 706 -27.37 -15.47 26.10
CA GLU A 706 -28.17 -15.20 27.29
C GLU A 706 -29.40 -14.34 26.95
N ALA A 707 -29.21 -13.28 26.15
CA ALA A 707 -30.30 -12.43 25.72
C ALA A 707 -31.31 -13.15 24.79
N ILE A 708 -30.88 -14.11 23.98
CA ILE A 708 -31.77 -14.94 23.13
C ILE A 708 -32.66 -15.83 24.00
N LEU A 709 -32.07 -16.53 24.97
CA LEU A 709 -32.82 -17.40 25.89
C LEU A 709 -33.74 -16.58 26.81
N ALA A 710 -33.34 -15.40 27.25
CA ALA A 710 -34.19 -14.47 28.00
C ALA A 710 -35.39 -13.94 27.18
N ARG A 711 -35.22 -13.70 25.87
CA ARG A 711 -36.35 -13.33 24.99
C ARG A 711 -37.38 -14.46 24.87
N ARG A 712 -36.92 -15.72 24.80
CA ARG A 712 -37.78 -16.91 24.79
C ARG A 712 -38.62 -16.98 26.07
N THR A 713 -37.99 -16.95 27.25
CA THR A 713 -38.71 -17.10 28.53
C THR A 713 -39.71 -15.97 28.77
N ALA A 714 -39.40 -14.73 28.35
CA ALA A 714 -40.34 -13.61 28.37
C ALA A 714 -41.57 -13.84 27.45
N THR A 715 -41.36 -14.46 26.29
CA THR A 715 -42.43 -14.78 25.32
C THR A 715 -43.36 -15.88 25.87
N GLU A 716 -42.79 -16.98 26.39
CA GLU A 716 -43.54 -18.06 27.03
C GLU A 716 -44.36 -17.55 28.24
N ALA A 717 -43.76 -16.70 29.09
CA ALA A 717 -44.43 -16.08 30.22
C ALA A 717 -45.55 -15.07 29.83
N SER A 718 -45.62 -14.67 28.56
CA SER A 718 -46.70 -13.84 28.02
C SER A 718 -47.86 -14.71 27.50
N GLU A 719 -47.57 -15.81 26.79
CA GLU A 719 -48.61 -16.72 26.28
C GLU A 719 -49.34 -17.49 27.39
N VAL A 720 -48.66 -17.87 28.47
CA VAL A 720 -49.29 -18.52 29.64
C VAL A 720 -50.38 -17.63 30.28
N ARG A 721 -50.25 -16.30 30.17
CA ARG A 721 -51.27 -15.33 30.64
C ARG A 721 -52.48 -15.18 29.71
N HIS A 722 -52.42 -15.69 28.48
CA HIS A 722 -53.45 -15.46 27.45
C HIS A 722 -54.24 -16.73 27.04
N GLY A 723 -54.19 -17.80 27.84
CA GLY A 723 -55.21 -18.86 27.77
C GLY A 723 -55.14 -19.79 26.55
N GLY A 724 -53.94 -20.09 26.03
CA GLY A 724 -53.77 -21.00 24.89
C GLY A 724 -54.33 -22.41 25.11
N SER A 725 -55.17 -22.86 24.16
CA SER A 725 -55.76 -24.21 24.12
C SER A 725 -54.71 -25.31 24.33
N TRP A 726 -55.09 -26.36 25.06
CA TRP A 726 -54.20 -27.49 25.34
C TRP A 726 -53.65 -28.14 24.06
N PHE A 727 -54.48 -28.30 23.02
CA PHE A 727 -54.05 -28.80 21.70
C PHE A 727 -53.01 -27.90 21.00
N ALA A 728 -53.06 -26.58 21.21
CA ALA A 728 -52.05 -25.67 20.65
C ALA A 728 -50.70 -25.81 21.37
N ARG A 729 -50.71 -26.07 22.69
CA ARG A 729 -49.51 -26.34 23.49
C ARG A 729 -48.82 -27.66 23.08
N THR A 730 -49.57 -28.71 22.75
CA THR A 730 -48.97 -29.97 22.29
C THR A 730 -48.42 -29.87 20.86
N ARG A 731 -49.09 -29.12 19.97
CA ARG A 731 -48.69 -29.01 18.55
C ARG A 731 -47.45 -28.12 18.33
N ARG A 732 -47.31 -27.00 19.06
CA ARG A 732 -46.11 -26.12 19.00
C ARG A 732 -44.89 -26.66 19.75
N ARG A 733 -45.01 -27.78 20.49
CA ARG A 733 -43.87 -28.45 21.13
C ARG A 733 -42.92 -29.12 20.12
N TRP A 734 -43.39 -29.38 18.89
CA TRP A 734 -42.69 -30.14 17.84
C TRP A 734 -42.20 -29.30 16.64
N LEU A 735 -42.45 -27.98 16.63
CA LEU A 735 -41.99 -27.07 15.58
C LEU A 735 -41.15 -25.96 16.22
N GLY A 736 -39.89 -25.83 15.79
CA GLY A 736 -38.87 -24.96 16.40
C GLY A 736 -38.83 -23.55 15.83
N LEU A 737 -39.04 -23.43 14.52
CA LEU A 737 -38.97 -22.18 13.75
C LEU A 737 -39.95 -21.08 14.19
N GLU A 738 -41.11 -21.42 14.75
CA GLU A 738 -42.09 -20.42 15.22
C GLU A 738 -41.69 -19.73 16.55
N ARG A 739 -40.62 -20.17 17.23
CA ARG A 739 -40.25 -19.67 18.58
C ARG A 739 -39.28 -18.49 18.60
N TYR A 740 -38.55 -18.26 17.52
CA TYR A 740 -37.45 -17.29 17.49
C TYR A 740 -37.57 -16.36 16.28
N SER A 741 -37.01 -15.15 16.39
CA SER A 741 -36.82 -14.30 15.21
C SER A 741 -35.88 -14.97 14.22
N GLY A 742 -36.01 -14.70 12.91
CA GLY A 742 -35.13 -15.32 11.90
C GLY A 742 -33.64 -15.10 12.15
N ALA A 743 -33.26 -13.96 12.76
CA ALA A 743 -31.89 -13.70 13.19
C ALA A 743 -31.47 -14.57 14.40
N ASP A 744 -32.32 -14.67 15.43
CA ASP A 744 -32.02 -15.47 16.63
C ASP A 744 -31.99 -16.98 16.33
N ALA A 745 -32.92 -17.48 15.51
CA ALA A 745 -32.90 -18.86 15.02
C ALA A 745 -31.61 -19.18 14.25
N THR A 746 -31.06 -18.21 13.51
CA THR A 746 -29.81 -18.41 12.76
C THR A 746 -28.58 -18.48 13.66
N ARG A 747 -28.54 -17.67 14.73
CA ARG A 747 -27.48 -17.78 15.75
C ARG A 747 -27.52 -19.15 16.44
N LEU A 748 -28.70 -19.64 16.82
CA LEU A 748 -28.84 -20.96 17.43
C LEU A 748 -28.37 -22.07 16.48
N ILE A 749 -28.71 -22.02 15.19
CA ILE A 749 -28.27 -23.02 14.19
C ILE A 749 -26.75 -22.99 13.95
N ALA A 750 -26.08 -21.85 14.14
CA ALA A 750 -24.62 -21.78 14.01
C ALA A 750 -23.88 -22.65 15.04
N LEU A 751 -24.42 -22.80 16.25
CA LEU A 751 -23.77 -23.55 17.34
C LEU A 751 -23.60 -25.05 17.03
N PRO A 752 -24.64 -25.83 16.63
CA PRO A 752 -24.45 -27.23 16.25
C PRO A 752 -23.54 -27.44 15.05
N LEU A 753 -23.42 -26.49 14.10
CA LEU A 753 -22.57 -26.68 12.92
C LEU A 753 -21.08 -26.84 13.28
N ALA A 754 -20.65 -26.36 14.46
CA ALA A 754 -19.30 -26.55 15.01
C ALA A 754 -19.21 -27.74 16.01
N TYR A 755 -20.30 -28.46 16.25
CA TYR A 755 -20.39 -29.50 17.27
C TYR A 755 -19.76 -30.84 16.84
N ILE A 756 -18.99 -31.46 17.75
CA ILE A 756 -18.36 -32.78 17.62
C ILE A 756 -18.69 -33.58 18.89
N GLU A 757 -19.54 -34.61 18.79
CA GLU A 757 -20.09 -35.33 19.95
C GLU A 757 -19.00 -35.96 20.85
N PRO A 758 -18.00 -36.71 20.36
CA PRO A 758 -16.95 -37.29 21.21
C PRO A 758 -16.08 -36.27 21.97
N ARG A 759 -15.94 -35.06 21.41
CA ARG A 759 -15.15 -33.96 22.00
C ARG A 759 -15.95 -33.21 23.05
N HIS A 760 -17.21 -32.87 22.77
CA HIS A 760 -18.01 -31.98 23.61
C HIS A 760 -18.95 -32.73 24.58
N ARG A 761 -19.33 -33.97 24.25
CA ARG A 761 -20.03 -34.94 25.12
C ARG A 761 -21.36 -34.43 25.70
N LEU A 762 -22.16 -33.75 24.89
CA LEU A 762 -23.47 -33.21 25.32
C LEU A 762 -24.63 -34.18 25.07
N GLY A 763 -24.42 -35.30 24.37
CA GLY A 763 -25.43 -36.34 24.15
C GLY A 763 -26.58 -35.90 23.24
N LEU A 764 -26.28 -35.09 22.21
CA LEU A 764 -27.29 -34.40 21.39
C LEU A 764 -27.57 -35.09 20.04
N LEU A 765 -26.71 -36.01 19.60
CA LEU A 765 -26.85 -36.73 18.34
C LEU A 765 -27.28 -38.18 18.55
N ASP A 766 -28.48 -38.54 18.08
CA ASP A 766 -28.92 -39.94 17.91
C ASP A 766 -28.60 -40.46 16.49
N ASP A 767 -28.82 -41.76 16.26
CA ASP A 767 -28.56 -42.37 14.94
C ASP A 767 -29.50 -41.86 13.85
N THR A 768 -30.78 -41.62 14.20
CA THR A 768 -31.79 -41.06 13.28
C THR A 768 -31.36 -39.71 12.68
N LEU A 769 -30.83 -38.82 13.53
CA LEU A 769 -30.40 -37.49 13.11
C LEU A 769 -29.10 -37.54 12.30
N ARG A 770 -28.18 -38.46 12.63
CA ARG A 770 -26.96 -38.72 11.83
C ARG A 770 -27.31 -39.17 10.40
N GLU A 771 -28.24 -40.12 10.25
CA GLU A 771 -28.74 -40.56 8.93
C GLU A 771 -29.37 -39.39 8.15
N ARG A 772 -30.18 -38.55 8.81
CA ARG A 772 -30.78 -37.37 8.17
C ARG A 772 -29.74 -36.33 7.72
N PHE A 773 -28.65 -36.14 8.46
CA PHE A 773 -27.54 -35.29 8.01
C PHE A 773 -26.84 -35.84 6.76
N VAL A 774 -26.62 -37.16 6.69
CA VAL A 774 -26.04 -37.82 5.50
C VAL A 774 -26.99 -37.72 4.30
N LEU A 775 -28.30 -37.85 4.48
CA LEU A 775 -29.28 -37.66 3.41
C LEU A 775 -29.32 -36.20 2.91
N ALA A 776 -29.22 -35.22 3.82
CA ALA A 776 -29.22 -33.80 3.47
C ALA A 776 -27.96 -33.36 2.71
N ARG A 777 -26.80 -33.96 2.99
CA ARG A 777 -25.52 -33.74 2.27
C ARG A 777 -25.68 -33.82 0.75
N ALA A 778 -26.33 -34.89 0.26
CA ALA A 778 -26.53 -35.10 -1.18
C ALA A 778 -27.50 -34.09 -1.82
N ALA A 779 -28.43 -33.52 -1.03
CA ALA A 779 -29.27 -32.41 -1.48
C ALA A 779 -28.49 -31.09 -1.49
N LEU A 780 -27.63 -30.86 -0.49
CA LEU A 780 -26.82 -29.65 -0.35
C LEU A 780 -25.79 -29.51 -1.47
N HIS A 781 -25.06 -30.58 -1.79
CA HIS A 781 -24.10 -30.61 -2.91
C HIS A 781 -24.77 -30.19 -4.22
N ARG A 782 -25.87 -30.86 -4.60
CA ARG A 782 -26.63 -30.52 -5.82
C ARG A 782 -27.17 -29.09 -5.83
N ALA A 783 -27.60 -28.59 -4.67
CA ALA A 783 -28.13 -27.24 -4.55
C ALA A 783 -27.03 -26.18 -4.79
N LEU A 784 -25.86 -26.35 -4.16
CA LEU A 784 -24.69 -25.47 -4.34
C LEU A 784 -24.17 -25.49 -5.78
N ASP A 785 -24.06 -26.66 -6.41
CA ASP A 785 -23.69 -26.80 -7.82
C ASP A 785 -24.69 -26.08 -8.74
N SER A 786 -26.00 -26.29 -8.51
CA SER A 786 -27.06 -25.74 -9.36
C SER A 786 -27.19 -24.21 -9.28
N ALA A 787 -26.78 -23.62 -8.15
CA ALA A 787 -26.74 -22.17 -7.95
C ALA A 787 -25.56 -21.51 -8.70
N GLY A 788 -24.55 -22.29 -9.11
CA GLY A 788 -23.33 -21.78 -9.73
C GLY A 788 -22.45 -20.96 -8.77
N GLU A 789 -22.71 -21.01 -7.47
CA GLU A 789 -22.02 -20.19 -6.45
C GLU A 789 -20.63 -20.73 -6.08
N GLY A 790 -20.34 -22.00 -6.41
CA GLY A 790 -19.09 -22.66 -6.02
C GLY A 790 -18.92 -22.68 -4.50
N GLY A 791 -17.71 -22.41 -4.02
CA GLY A 791 -17.48 -22.14 -2.60
C GLY A 791 -17.22 -23.36 -1.70
N VAL A 792 -17.29 -24.59 -2.22
CA VAL A 792 -16.83 -25.82 -1.53
C VAL A 792 -15.93 -26.61 -2.46
N ASP A 793 -14.87 -27.18 -1.90
CA ASP A 793 -14.01 -28.18 -2.52
C ASP A 793 -14.34 -29.54 -1.87
N PHE A 794 -15.05 -30.39 -2.61
CA PHE A 794 -15.70 -31.59 -2.05
C PHE A 794 -14.73 -32.76 -1.82
N TYR A 795 -15.04 -33.59 -0.82
CA TYR A 795 -14.23 -34.76 -0.48
C TYR A 795 -14.49 -35.93 -1.42
N GLU A 796 -13.64 -36.10 -2.42
CA GLU A 796 -13.69 -37.25 -3.32
C GLU A 796 -12.65 -38.34 -2.98
N HIS A 797 -13.03 -39.60 -3.21
CA HIS A 797 -12.15 -40.75 -3.02
C HIS A 797 -11.00 -40.81 -4.06
N GLY A 798 -11.27 -40.32 -5.28
CA GLY A 798 -10.36 -40.36 -6.43
C GLY A 798 -9.66 -39.04 -6.74
N ALA A 799 -9.83 -38.01 -5.91
CA ALA A 799 -9.25 -36.68 -6.11
C ALA A 799 -8.57 -36.16 -4.82
N VAL A 800 -7.75 -35.12 -4.97
CA VAL A 800 -7.18 -34.34 -3.87
C VAL A 800 -8.05 -33.10 -3.70
N CYS A 801 -8.56 -32.88 -2.49
CA CYS A 801 -9.25 -31.64 -2.12
C CYS A 801 -8.18 -30.55 -1.95
N ALA A 802 -8.10 -29.61 -2.90
CA ALA A 802 -7.06 -28.59 -2.96
C ALA A 802 -7.11 -27.64 -1.75
N ALA A 803 -8.32 -27.36 -1.24
CA ALA A 803 -8.54 -26.54 -0.06
C ALA A 803 -8.23 -27.24 1.27
N ALA A 804 -8.12 -28.57 1.29
CA ALA A 804 -7.73 -29.32 2.49
C ALA A 804 -6.20 -29.39 2.66
N PRO A 805 -5.67 -29.35 3.90
CA PRO A 805 -4.25 -29.61 4.17
C PRO A 805 -3.79 -30.97 3.64
N LEU A 806 -2.51 -31.11 3.30
CA LEU A 806 -1.92 -32.38 2.85
C LEU A 806 -2.12 -33.53 3.84
N ARG A 807 -2.00 -33.26 5.14
CA ARG A 807 -2.28 -34.23 6.21
C ARG A 807 -3.71 -34.77 6.12
N ASP A 808 -4.68 -33.88 5.91
CA ASP A 808 -6.10 -34.24 5.90
C ASP A 808 -6.47 -34.96 4.58
N ASN A 809 -5.81 -34.62 3.47
CA ASN A 809 -5.89 -35.38 2.21
C ASN A 809 -5.30 -36.80 2.29
N LEU A 810 -4.15 -36.95 2.96
CA LEU A 810 -3.49 -38.24 3.19
C LEU A 810 -4.31 -39.12 4.14
N LEU A 811 -4.85 -38.53 5.20
CA LEU A 811 -5.67 -39.22 6.21
C LEU A 811 -7.06 -39.60 5.67
N PHE A 812 -7.70 -38.67 4.96
CA PHE A 812 -9.07 -38.74 4.44
C PHE A 812 -10.06 -39.28 5.46
N GLY A 813 -10.11 -38.57 6.57
CA GLY A 813 -10.88 -38.87 7.74
C GLY A 813 -10.47 -37.94 8.87
N ARG A 814 -10.99 -38.21 10.05
CA ARG A 814 -10.69 -37.47 11.27
C ARG A 814 -10.10 -38.43 12.31
N ILE A 815 -9.09 -37.96 13.03
CA ILE A 815 -8.41 -38.76 14.07
C ILE A 815 -9.40 -38.97 15.22
N ASN A 816 -9.50 -40.21 15.70
CA ASN A 816 -10.34 -40.56 16.84
C ASN A 816 -9.78 -39.96 18.14
N GLN A 817 -10.35 -38.84 18.56
CA GLN A 817 -9.91 -38.11 19.76
C GLN A 817 -10.22 -38.84 21.07
N SER A 818 -11.04 -39.91 21.02
CA SER A 818 -11.35 -40.73 22.19
C SER A 818 -10.29 -41.80 22.47
N ALA A 819 -9.41 -42.09 21.51
CA ALA A 819 -8.32 -43.05 21.68
C ALA A 819 -7.04 -42.35 22.19
N ALA A 820 -6.42 -42.93 23.22
CA ALA A 820 -5.15 -42.42 23.77
C ALA A 820 -4.05 -42.44 22.70
N ASP A 821 -3.20 -41.41 22.69
CA ASP A 821 -2.07 -41.23 21.77
C ASP A 821 -2.40 -41.32 20.26
N ALA A 822 -3.68 -41.23 19.88
CA ALA A 822 -4.13 -41.36 18.50
C ALA A 822 -3.47 -40.33 17.57
N ALA A 823 -3.41 -39.06 17.98
CA ALA A 823 -2.80 -38.00 17.19
C ALA A 823 -1.30 -38.24 16.92
N THR A 824 -0.56 -38.67 17.94
CA THR A 824 0.88 -38.98 17.85
C THR A 824 1.11 -40.20 16.95
N THR A 825 0.33 -41.26 17.18
CA THR A 825 0.43 -42.54 16.45
C THR A 825 0.07 -42.38 14.96
N VAL A 826 -1.01 -41.66 14.66
CA VAL A 826 -1.42 -41.35 13.28
C VAL A 826 -0.39 -40.45 12.59
N THR A 827 0.19 -39.47 13.29
CA THR A 827 1.26 -38.64 12.73
C THR A 827 2.49 -39.47 12.37
N ALA A 828 2.90 -40.40 13.23
CA ALA A 828 4.00 -41.34 12.94
C ALA A 828 3.67 -42.27 11.75
N ALA A 829 2.43 -42.77 11.66
CA ALA A 829 1.97 -43.58 10.54
C ALA A 829 1.96 -42.80 9.20
N ILE A 830 1.58 -41.52 9.22
CA ILE A 830 1.66 -40.61 8.07
C ILE A 830 3.12 -40.45 7.64
N SER A 831 4.02 -40.03 8.54
CA SER A 831 5.44 -39.86 8.20
C SER A 831 6.07 -41.13 7.63
N ALA A 832 5.89 -42.26 8.30
CA ALA A 832 6.46 -43.53 7.83
C ALA A 832 5.82 -44.04 6.52
N THR A 833 4.62 -43.58 6.15
CA THR A 833 4.01 -43.84 4.83
C THR A 833 4.61 -42.93 3.76
N VAL A 834 4.69 -41.62 4.04
CA VAL A 834 5.30 -40.61 3.18
C VAL A 834 6.77 -40.93 2.88
N GLU A 835 7.53 -41.42 3.87
CA GLU A 835 8.90 -41.93 3.69
C GLU A 835 8.93 -43.17 2.78
N SER A 836 8.11 -44.18 3.05
CA SER A 836 8.10 -45.43 2.26
C SER A 836 7.70 -45.26 0.80
N MET A 837 7.10 -44.13 0.45
CA MET A 837 6.66 -43.78 -0.89
C MET A 837 7.48 -42.66 -1.54
N ASP A 838 8.61 -42.27 -0.93
CA ASP A 838 9.49 -41.19 -1.40
C ASP A 838 8.76 -39.86 -1.65
N LEU A 839 7.86 -39.50 -0.73
CA LEU A 839 7.05 -38.27 -0.78
C LEU A 839 7.56 -37.17 0.16
N ALA A 840 8.52 -37.46 1.04
CA ALA A 840 9.00 -36.52 2.07
C ALA A 840 9.50 -35.18 1.47
N ASP A 841 10.31 -35.22 0.41
CA ASP A 841 10.81 -34.02 -0.29
C ASP A 841 9.73 -33.30 -1.12
N ALA A 842 8.61 -33.97 -1.44
CA ALA A 842 7.45 -33.30 -2.05
C ALA A 842 6.62 -32.55 -1.00
N VAL A 843 6.34 -33.18 0.15
CA VAL A 843 5.67 -32.53 1.29
C VAL A 843 6.52 -31.34 1.80
N ALA A 844 7.83 -31.51 1.94
CA ALA A 844 8.72 -30.45 2.39
C ALA A 844 8.78 -29.27 1.40
N ARG A 845 8.66 -29.50 0.07
CA ARG A 845 8.54 -28.42 -0.94
C ARG A 845 7.27 -27.59 -0.74
N VAL A 846 6.13 -28.22 -0.47
CA VAL A 846 4.88 -27.52 -0.10
C VAL A 846 5.06 -26.74 1.21
N GLY A 847 5.88 -27.26 2.13
CA GLY A 847 6.27 -26.55 3.35
C GLY A 847 7.00 -25.23 3.12
N LEU A 848 7.67 -25.04 1.98
CA LEU A 848 8.30 -23.77 1.62
C LEU A 848 7.28 -22.66 1.33
N ASP A 849 6.03 -22.98 0.99
CA ASP A 849 4.97 -21.99 0.71
C ASP A 849 4.27 -21.47 1.98
N HIS A 850 4.66 -21.98 3.16
CA HIS A 850 4.15 -21.53 4.45
C HIS A 850 4.37 -20.02 4.66
N GLN A 851 3.30 -19.31 5.02
CA GLN A 851 3.30 -17.86 5.19
C GLN A 851 3.94 -17.46 6.51
N VAL A 852 4.94 -16.57 6.47
CA VAL A 852 5.70 -16.17 7.68
C VAL A 852 4.98 -15.12 8.54
N GLY A 853 3.93 -14.51 7.98
CA GLY A 853 3.19 -13.39 8.58
C GLY A 853 3.97 -12.06 8.59
N PRO A 854 3.35 -10.95 8.99
CA PRO A 854 4.01 -9.64 9.04
C PRO A 854 5.26 -9.69 9.92
N ALA A 855 6.42 -9.28 9.37
CA ALA A 855 7.73 -9.32 10.03
C ALA A 855 8.15 -10.70 10.60
N GLY A 856 7.59 -11.81 10.09
CA GLY A 856 7.91 -13.14 10.60
C GLY A 856 7.26 -13.47 11.96
N ARG A 857 6.10 -12.86 12.26
CA ARG A 857 5.37 -13.05 13.53
C ARG A 857 4.86 -14.49 13.77
N PHE A 858 4.68 -15.30 12.73
CA PHE A 858 4.25 -16.69 12.87
C PHE A 858 5.41 -17.67 13.17
N LEU A 859 6.64 -17.16 13.28
CA LEU A 859 7.85 -17.95 13.45
C LEU A 859 8.55 -17.64 14.78
N SER A 860 9.25 -18.63 15.34
CA SER A 860 10.14 -18.45 16.47
C SER A 860 11.42 -17.69 16.09
N GLY A 861 12.14 -17.14 17.08
CA GLY A 861 13.43 -16.47 16.84
C GLY A 861 14.44 -17.36 16.10
N GLY A 862 14.55 -18.63 16.51
CA GLY A 862 15.43 -19.62 15.87
C GLY A 862 15.01 -19.97 14.43
N GLN A 863 13.71 -20.00 14.14
CA GLN A 863 13.21 -20.20 12.76
C GLN A 863 13.52 -19.00 11.87
N ARG A 864 13.32 -17.77 12.36
CA ARG A 864 13.70 -16.54 11.64
C ARG A 864 15.20 -16.51 11.34
N ALA A 865 16.03 -16.87 12.33
CA ALA A 865 17.48 -17.02 12.17
C ALA A 865 17.86 -18.07 11.11
N ALA A 866 17.24 -19.26 11.14
CA ALA A 866 17.44 -20.32 10.15
C ALA A 866 17.16 -19.83 8.71
N ILE A 867 16.03 -19.17 8.48
CA ILE A 867 15.65 -18.60 7.18
C ILE A 867 16.67 -17.58 6.69
N SER A 868 17.15 -16.70 7.59
CA SER A 868 18.18 -15.71 7.26
C SER A 868 19.52 -16.35 6.90
N LEU A 869 19.90 -17.43 7.58
CA LEU A 869 21.10 -18.19 7.27
C LEU A 869 20.98 -18.90 5.93
N VAL A 870 19.85 -19.56 5.62
CA VAL A 870 19.65 -20.20 4.30
C VAL A 870 19.62 -19.15 3.18
N ARG A 871 18.97 -17.99 3.37
CA ARG A 871 19.03 -16.82 2.47
C ARG A 871 20.47 -16.34 2.19
N ALA A 872 21.37 -16.50 3.16
CA ALA A 872 22.80 -16.19 2.99
C ALA A 872 23.55 -17.31 2.25
N LEU A 873 23.25 -18.58 2.53
CA LEU A 873 23.92 -19.74 1.94
C LEU A 873 23.54 -19.99 0.47
N VAL A 874 22.26 -19.88 0.11
CA VAL A 874 21.78 -20.15 -1.27
C VAL A 874 22.32 -19.18 -2.31
N ARG A 875 22.85 -18.03 -1.89
CA ARG A 875 23.53 -17.06 -2.77
C ARG A 875 24.93 -17.47 -3.18
N ARG A 876 25.53 -18.49 -2.55
CA ARG A 876 26.94 -18.90 -2.77
C ARG A 876 27.92 -17.70 -2.73
N PRO A 877 27.97 -16.95 -1.62
CA PRO A 877 28.85 -15.80 -1.48
C PRO A 877 30.33 -16.20 -1.53
N ASP A 878 31.22 -15.27 -1.87
CA ASP A 878 32.67 -15.39 -1.66
C ASP A 878 33.06 -15.13 -0.18
N LEU A 879 32.24 -14.36 0.55
CA LEU A 879 32.38 -14.06 1.98
C LEU A 879 31.02 -14.15 2.70
N LEU A 880 30.90 -15.06 3.66
CA LEU A 880 29.76 -15.16 4.57
C LEU A 880 30.09 -14.51 5.92
N VAL A 881 29.26 -13.55 6.34
CA VAL A 881 29.38 -12.84 7.63
C VAL A 881 28.19 -13.18 8.53
N LEU A 882 28.46 -13.74 9.72
CA LEU A 882 27.46 -14.07 10.72
C LEU A 882 27.64 -13.18 11.96
N ASP A 883 26.74 -12.21 12.13
CA ASP A 883 26.74 -11.25 13.25
C ASP A 883 25.72 -11.70 14.30
N GLY A 884 26.14 -12.64 15.16
CA GLY A 884 25.30 -13.26 16.19
C GLY A 884 24.10 -14.08 15.67
N ALA A 885 24.04 -14.36 14.36
CA ALA A 885 22.91 -15.02 13.71
C ALA A 885 22.54 -16.41 14.27
N LEU A 886 23.49 -17.10 14.90
CA LEU A 886 23.26 -18.44 15.49
C LEU A 886 22.68 -18.37 16.91
N THR A 887 22.80 -17.23 17.61
CA THR A 887 22.36 -17.06 19.01
C THR A 887 20.88 -17.42 19.24
N PRO A 888 19.91 -17.03 18.38
CA PRO A 888 18.51 -17.38 18.56
C PRO A 888 18.17 -18.87 18.38
N MET A 889 19.12 -19.69 17.92
CA MET A 889 18.91 -21.13 17.64
C MET A 889 19.14 -22.02 18.87
N GLY A 890 19.72 -21.48 19.96
CA GLY A 890 20.12 -22.22 21.15
C GLY A 890 21.49 -22.91 20.98
N GLU A 891 22.22 -23.09 22.09
CA GLU A 891 23.66 -23.43 22.07
C GLU A 891 23.99 -24.72 21.31
N ASN A 892 23.22 -25.80 21.50
CA ASN A 892 23.46 -27.08 20.83
C ASN A 892 23.27 -27.00 19.30
N ARG A 893 22.20 -26.33 18.84
CA ARG A 893 21.92 -26.16 17.39
C ARG A 893 22.92 -25.18 16.77
N ALA A 894 23.25 -24.10 17.48
CA ALA A 894 24.28 -23.14 17.07
C ALA A 894 25.65 -23.80 16.89
N LYS A 895 26.07 -24.68 17.81
CA LYS A 895 27.32 -25.45 17.68
C LYS A 895 27.30 -26.37 16.46
N ALA A 896 26.25 -27.16 16.28
CA ALA A 896 26.14 -28.08 15.15
C ALA A 896 26.16 -27.34 13.80
N VAL A 897 25.44 -26.22 13.70
CA VAL A 897 25.44 -25.35 12.50
C VAL A 897 26.82 -24.73 12.29
N LEU A 898 27.50 -24.26 13.35
CA LEU A 898 28.84 -23.67 13.22
C LEU A 898 29.87 -24.68 12.71
N THR A 899 29.90 -25.91 13.27
CA THR A 899 30.79 -26.98 12.78
C THR A 899 30.53 -27.29 11.30
N LEU A 900 29.26 -27.44 10.91
CA LEU A 900 28.85 -27.69 9.52
C LEU A 900 29.23 -26.56 8.56
N LEU A 901 29.24 -25.31 9.03
CA LEU A 901 29.75 -24.17 8.24
C LEU A 901 31.27 -24.19 8.12
N LEU A 902 32.01 -24.53 9.18
CA LEU A 902 33.48 -24.62 9.16
C LEU A 902 34.01 -25.81 8.33
N GLU A 903 33.18 -26.82 8.09
CA GLU A 903 33.42 -27.92 7.14
C GLU A 903 33.11 -27.53 5.69
N HIS A 904 32.21 -26.55 5.46
CA HIS A 904 31.80 -26.13 4.11
C HIS A 904 32.55 -24.89 3.59
N PHE A 905 33.06 -24.06 4.49
CA PHE A 905 33.77 -22.81 4.19
C PHE A 905 35.22 -22.91 4.70
N GLY A 906 36.18 -22.52 3.87
CA GLY A 906 37.62 -22.59 4.18
C GLY A 906 38.49 -22.57 2.92
N ASP A 907 38.28 -23.53 2.02
CA ASP A 907 39.18 -23.74 0.85
C ASP A 907 38.96 -22.75 -0.30
N ALA A 908 37.70 -22.39 -0.56
CA ALA A 908 37.32 -21.54 -1.70
C ALA A 908 36.46 -20.33 -1.30
N THR A 909 36.12 -20.18 -0.01
CA THR A 909 35.12 -19.22 0.46
C THR A 909 35.41 -18.80 1.89
N SER A 910 35.30 -17.50 2.17
CA SER A 910 35.59 -16.92 3.48
C SER A 910 34.39 -16.98 4.41
N LEU A 911 34.65 -17.20 5.71
CA LEU A 911 33.62 -17.20 6.75
C LEU A 911 34.07 -16.30 7.91
N ALA A 912 33.29 -15.26 8.23
CA ALA A 912 33.51 -14.39 9.38
C ALA A 912 32.36 -14.55 10.38
N VAL A 913 32.64 -14.87 11.64
CA VAL A 913 31.61 -15.11 12.67
C VAL A 913 31.89 -14.28 13.92
N VAL A 914 30.92 -13.48 14.34
CA VAL A 914 30.92 -12.83 15.66
C VAL A 914 30.54 -13.87 16.70
N LEU A 915 31.48 -14.18 17.59
CA LEU A 915 31.33 -15.15 18.68
C LEU A 915 30.95 -14.41 19.98
N PRO A 916 29.93 -14.88 20.73
CA PRO A 916 29.53 -14.27 21.99
C PRO A 916 30.49 -14.56 23.15
N ASN A 917 31.41 -15.51 22.97
CA ASN A 917 32.45 -15.89 23.94
C ASN A 917 33.53 -16.73 23.26
N ASP A 918 34.57 -17.09 24.02
CA ASP A 918 35.76 -17.78 23.52
C ASP A 918 35.59 -19.27 23.20
N ARG A 919 34.45 -19.90 23.56
CA ARG A 919 34.29 -21.37 23.53
C ARG A 919 34.58 -22.00 22.17
N PHE A 920 34.29 -21.27 21.09
CA PHE A 920 34.44 -21.76 19.71
C PHE A 920 35.59 -21.07 18.94
N ALA A 921 36.36 -20.18 19.56
CA ALA A 921 37.43 -19.43 18.90
C ALA A 921 38.51 -20.35 18.31
N HIS A 922 38.82 -21.45 19.01
CA HIS A 922 39.79 -22.47 18.59
C HIS A 922 39.45 -23.22 17.28
N LEU A 923 38.26 -23.01 16.72
CA LEU A 923 37.83 -23.65 15.46
C LEU A 923 38.11 -22.79 14.21
N PHE A 924 38.66 -21.59 14.38
CA PHE A 924 38.91 -20.62 13.30
C PHE A 924 40.41 -20.52 13.00
N ASP A 925 40.74 -20.19 11.75
CA ASP A 925 42.13 -20.01 11.31
C ASP A 925 42.74 -18.72 11.90
N VAL A 926 41.91 -17.69 12.06
CA VAL A 926 42.29 -16.41 12.67
C VAL A 926 41.22 -15.98 13.68
N VAL A 927 41.68 -15.55 14.86
CA VAL A 927 40.82 -15.03 15.93
C VAL A 927 41.17 -13.56 16.19
N LEU A 928 40.15 -12.70 16.12
CA LEU A 928 40.20 -11.31 16.56
C LEU A 928 39.43 -11.18 17.88
N ARG A 929 39.93 -10.34 18.80
CA ARG A 929 39.27 -10.03 20.07
C ARG A 929 38.89 -8.57 20.13
N ALA A 930 37.64 -8.30 20.51
CA ALA A 930 37.16 -6.98 20.87
C ALA A 930 37.61 -6.60 22.28
N HIS A 931 38.05 -5.35 22.44
CA HIS A 931 38.39 -4.73 23.71
C HIS A 931 37.84 -3.30 23.71
N GLY A 932 36.57 -3.15 24.07
CA GLY A 932 35.83 -1.88 23.95
C GLY A 932 35.74 -1.44 22.49
N THR A 933 36.45 -0.37 22.14
CA THR A 933 36.52 0.21 20.78
C THR A 933 37.65 -0.36 19.93
N ALA A 934 38.61 -1.06 20.52
CA ALA A 934 39.74 -1.66 19.81
C ALA A 934 39.45 -3.11 19.41
N ILE A 935 40.04 -3.55 18.30
CA ILE A 935 40.05 -4.96 17.88
C ILE A 935 41.48 -5.35 17.52
N ALA A 936 41.96 -6.45 18.11
CA ALA A 936 43.31 -6.96 17.89
C ALA A 936 43.30 -8.46 17.54
N PRO A 937 44.23 -8.94 16.69
CA PRO A 937 44.44 -10.37 16.50
C PRO A 937 45.06 -11.01 17.75
N GLU A 938 44.60 -12.21 18.10
CA GLU A 938 45.24 -13.00 19.14
C GLU A 938 46.54 -13.62 18.59
N ALA A 939 47.63 -13.48 19.34
CA ALA A 939 48.86 -14.19 19.02
C ALA A 939 48.62 -15.70 19.17
N PRO A 940 49.06 -16.55 18.22
CA PRO A 940 48.82 -17.98 18.31
C PRO A 940 49.39 -18.52 19.61
N LYS A 941 48.55 -19.21 20.40
CA LYS A 941 49.01 -19.91 21.61
C LYS A 941 50.04 -20.94 21.17
N ALA A 942 51.28 -20.78 21.65
CA ALA A 942 52.29 -21.81 21.51
C ALA A 942 51.76 -23.09 22.15
N VAL A 943 51.75 -24.17 21.37
CA VAL A 943 51.28 -25.52 21.75
C VAL A 943 52.27 -26.17 22.71
#